data_AF-A0A933VYB2-F1
#
_entry.id   AF-A0A933VYB2-F1
#
_cell.length_a   1.000
_cell.length_b   1.000
_cell.length_c   1.000
_cell.angle_alpha   90.00
_cell.angle_beta   90.00
_cell.angle_gamma   90.00
#
_symmetry.space_group_name_H-M   'P 1'
#
loop_
_entity.id
_entity.type
_entity.pdbx_description
1 polymer ?
#
loop_
_entity_poly.entity_id
_entity_poly.type
_entity_poly.pdbx_seq_one_letter_code
_entity_poly.pdbx_strand_id
1 'polypeptide(L)'
;MKVCKNALLQVHMLAEGETTPAAAEHVSEHLRSCAKCSAEFEELAGMKGLIERTFAARLPDRDSTTEIMNRVAVVGPVEKSRRRRRPLFRRLVGGAAACAAAMLLAVYFFGYFYFQKTFSFQLSETVLRCSAGIERKHPGGQWERLRVGDRMTRGTAIRTPAGIRSFMSFDGIRLLSEGEAQFEAQGLRGLLLKEGALFVATAEREMPATINSAEVVVQSSGDGFRIARSEEATTIAVASGGVSLAASDGRTHDLARDQAVTIRGKVSAFKPASAEVSDPFARYREAVIDRIKQRFTRVLSRYAPDYQLTRRRMDRSGPAGVLDMWTRPEEMLQFASYAPVASRQHAQADTRALGEYYESLFVPSNRSILIGKEKLIPLERGNAPSYPIWSHDGSMIAYVEYSYKEWPAAVRVARLDDLDHPWVISQEDEAVLPFFPVAWSPDDQHVFFMVASGIEETGRVGWWNWLGPFKIKIASINPSEGPIRDFKSPFHDIEFPIKLQVPLGKTIAPHTLKLPWGDALLCVNWGNIAYVPLEQDGQSVENAPGLFLTDFNQYKCFVGAAVWAPSGSKIAFAAIENLNLDSVNVYILYGVEDILDGFTPPPRSVHDPRIKRVAPIENDQLPSGFSFDESLVFFQEDVNNVWTAFYPMSYGLCDFDLFYANAMTGEPGMPTQIHLPDSQVGMKPSPEGNRIAYCNYEIGSGIHNYELRVVSFDIEAEMDADLGGVLIDNSGTTLIVPPGALGKNFKVKISTPFSITDEAEILKGESRFFAMRLLDAQGLEKPRFIEPMTLTIRYTDDEVGGLDEGMLEIYYYDDSDPGHPVWTPLGGTVDPEHNEITVEIRHFSKFSVGKKVAP
;
A
#
# COMPACT_ATOMS: atom_id res chain seq x y z
N MET A 1 5.79 26.47 29.99
CA MET A 1 4.77 25.88 29.08
C MET A 1 5.27 24.63 28.36
N LYS A 2 6.33 24.67 27.52
CA LYS A 2 6.81 23.46 26.80
C LYS A 2 7.20 22.29 27.73
N VAL A 3 7.83 22.59 28.87
CA VAL A 3 8.20 21.58 29.88
C VAL A 3 6.97 20.90 30.50
N CYS A 4 5.91 21.66 30.79
CA CYS A 4 4.66 21.10 31.33
C CYS A 4 3.91 20.24 30.30
N LYS A 5 3.96 20.59 29.01
CA LYS A 5 3.29 19.82 27.94
C LYS A 5 3.89 18.41 27.80
N ASN A 6 5.21 18.30 27.87
CA ASN A 6 5.90 17.00 27.83
C ASN A 6 5.72 16.22 29.12
N ALA A 7 5.70 16.89 30.27
CA ALA A 7 5.45 16.23 31.55
C ALA A 7 4.02 15.70 31.66
N LEU A 8 3.00 16.42 31.18
CA LEU A 8 1.60 15.98 31.19
C LEU A 8 1.42 14.60 30.53
N LEU A 9 2.07 14.40 29.38
CA LEU A 9 2.06 13.13 28.66
C LEU A 9 2.65 11.97 29.49
N GLN A 10 3.54 12.24 30.45
CA GLN A 10 4.15 11.21 31.29
C GLN A 10 3.51 11.11 32.67
N VAL A 11 2.72 12.09 33.09
CA VAL A 11 2.01 12.10 34.38
C VAL A 11 0.95 11.01 34.46
N HIS A 12 0.19 10.75 33.39
CA HIS A 12 -0.77 9.64 33.37
C HIS A 12 -0.08 8.28 33.48
N MET A 13 1.00 8.06 32.71
CA MET A 13 1.79 6.82 32.77
C MET A 13 2.36 6.58 34.17
N LEU A 14 2.81 7.65 34.87
CA LEU A 14 3.31 7.56 36.23
C LEU A 14 2.19 7.18 37.21
N ALA A 15 0.98 7.74 37.04
CA ALA A 15 -0.18 7.39 37.87
C ALA A 15 -0.60 5.92 37.68
N GLU A 16 -0.46 5.40 36.46
CA GLU A 16 -0.77 4.00 36.11
C GLU A 16 0.33 3.02 36.52
N GLY A 17 1.57 3.49 36.69
CA GLY A 17 2.73 2.67 37.07
C GLY A 17 3.48 2.08 35.87
N GLU A 18 3.31 2.68 34.68
CA GLU A 18 3.85 2.19 33.40
C GLU A 18 5.15 2.90 32.99
N THR A 19 5.64 3.84 33.79
CA THR A 19 6.90 4.55 33.52
C THR A 19 8.13 3.71 33.90
N THR A 20 9.19 3.78 33.08
CA THR A 20 10.52 3.27 33.47
C THR A 20 11.05 4.01 34.71
N PRO A 21 11.94 3.40 35.53
CA PRO A 21 12.45 4.05 36.74
C PRO A 21 13.08 5.43 36.50
N ALA A 22 13.80 5.59 35.38
CA ALA A 22 14.42 6.86 35.00
C ALA A 22 13.39 7.93 34.60
N ALA A 23 12.34 7.55 33.87
CA ALA A 23 11.24 8.46 33.53
C ALA A 23 10.42 8.84 34.78
N ALA A 24 10.20 7.88 35.68
CA ALA A 24 9.48 8.11 36.93
C ALA A 24 10.20 9.13 37.83
N GLU A 25 11.53 9.07 37.90
CA GLU A 25 12.34 10.04 38.66
C GLU A 25 12.24 11.45 38.06
N HIS A 26 12.38 11.57 36.72
CA HIS A 26 12.29 12.86 36.03
C HIS A 26 10.89 13.51 36.16
N VAL A 27 9.82 12.71 36.02
CA VAL A 27 8.44 13.20 36.20
C VAL A 27 8.20 13.57 37.67
N SER A 28 8.69 12.77 38.62
CA SER A 28 8.56 13.08 40.06
C SER A 28 9.25 14.39 40.44
N GLU A 29 10.41 14.69 39.84
CA GLU A 29 11.09 15.97 40.02
C GLU A 29 10.30 17.13 39.42
N HIS A 30 9.67 16.92 38.25
CA HIS A 30 8.76 17.90 37.68
C HIS A 30 7.51 18.16 38.54
N LEU A 31 6.90 17.10 39.08
CA LEU A 31 5.71 17.20 39.95
C LEU A 31 6.01 18.02 41.21
N ARG A 32 7.22 17.92 41.78
CA ARG A 32 7.66 18.75 42.93
C ARG A 32 7.78 20.24 42.59
N SER A 33 8.05 20.57 41.33
CA SER A 33 8.29 21.95 40.88
C SER A 33 7.08 22.58 40.18
N CYS A 34 6.07 21.81 39.78
CA CYS A 34 4.90 22.30 39.06
C CYS A 34 3.59 21.93 39.76
N ALA A 35 2.98 22.90 40.45
CA ALA A 35 1.72 22.73 41.18
C ALA A 35 0.56 22.24 40.29
N LYS A 36 0.50 22.68 39.01
CA LYS A 36 -0.54 22.25 38.06
C LYS A 36 -0.44 20.75 37.75
N CYS A 37 0.74 20.28 37.33
CA CYS A 37 0.97 18.87 37.02
C CYS A 37 0.82 18.00 38.28
N SER A 38 1.18 18.51 39.46
CA SER A 38 0.96 17.83 40.75
C SER A 38 -0.52 17.60 41.05
N ALA A 39 -1.36 18.62 40.85
CA ALA A 39 -2.80 18.49 41.06
C ALA A 39 -3.43 17.47 40.10
N GLU A 40 -3.00 17.48 38.84
CA GLU A 40 -3.48 16.55 37.80
C GLU A 40 -3.03 15.10 38.08
N PHE A 41 -1.80 14.91 38.57
CA PHE A 41 -1.34 13.60 39.06
C PHE A 41 -2.18 13.10 40.24
N GLU A 42 -2.47 13.95 41.23
CA GLU A 42 -3.29 13.59 42.39
C GLU A 42 -4.72 13.21 41.99
N GLU A 43 -5.30 13.91 41.01
CA GLU A 43 -6.62 13.60 40.46
C GLU A 43 -6.63 12.22 39.76
N LEU A 44 -5.66 11.96 38.88
CA LEU A 44 -5.53 10.68 38.17
C LEU A 44 -5.24 9.51 39.13
N ALA A 45 -4.35 9.71 40.10
CA ALA A 45 -4.08 8.72 41.14
C ALA A 45 -5.32 8.46 42.01
N GLY A 46 -6.10 9.51 42.28
CA GLY A 46 -7.39 9.42 42.97
C GLY A 46 -8.42 8.61 42.18
N MET A 47 -8.54 8.86 40.87
CA MET A 47 -9.41 8.10 39.95
C MET A 47 -9.01 6.63 39.88
N LYS A 48 -7.71 6.33 39.71
CA LYS A 48 -7.18 4.96 39.73
C LYS A 48 -7.53 4.26 41.05
N GLY A 49 -7.29 4.90 42.19
CA GLY A 49 -7.67 4.36 43.49
C GLY A 49 -9.18 4.18 43.67
N LEU A 50 -10.02 4.97 43.01
CA LEU A 50 -11.47 4.82 43.02
C LEU A 50 -11.91 3.64 42.13
N ILE A 51 -11.29 3.48 40.96
CA ILE A 51 -11.48 2.36 40.04
C ILE A 51 -11.03 1.06 40.70
N GLU A 52 -9.83 1.01 41.27
CA GLU A 52 -9.30 -0.15 42.00
C GLU A 52 -10.19 -0.51 43.20
N ARG A 53 -10.68 0.47 43.96
CA ARG A 53 -11.66 0.22 45.04
C ARG A 53 -13.00 -0.28 44.50
N THR A 54 -13.45 0.22 43.35
CA THR A 54 -14.71 -0.22 42.72
C THR A 54 -14.59 -1.64 42.18
N PHE A 55 -13.45 -1.99 41.59
CA PHE A 55 -13.13 -3.36 41.17
C PHE A 55 -12.90 -4.28 42.36
N ALA A 56 -12.22 -3.84 43.41
CA ALA A 56 -12.09 -4.59 44.66
C ALA A 56 -13.43 -4.75 45.40
N ALA A 57 -14.38 -3.81 45.23
CA ALA A 57 -15.73 -3.92 45.78
C ALA A 57 -16.69 -4.74 44.90
N ARG A 58 -16.42 -4.87 43.59
CA ARG A 58 -17.20 -5.71 42.65
C ARG A 58 -16.65 -7.12 42.51
N LEU A 59 -15.39 -7.35 42.84
CA LEU A 59 -14.85 -8.68 43.04
C LEU A 59 -15.27 -9.14 44.43
N PRO A 60 -16.04 -10.22 44.58
CA PRO A 60 -16.29 -10.80 45.88
C PRO A 60 -14.94 -11.11 46.53
N ASP A 61 -14.78 -10.68 47.78
CA ASP A 61 -13.60 -10.96 48.59
C ASP A 61 -13.20 -12.43 48.41
N ARG A 62 -11.90 -12.73 48.26
CA ARG A 62 -11.42 -14.11 48.06
C ARG A 62 -11.77 -15.00 49.26
N ASP A 63 -12.14 -14.41 50.39
CA ASP A 63 -12.70 -15.09 51.56
C ASP A 63 -14.22 -15.30 51.53
N SER A 64 -14.97 -14.70 50.61
CA SER A 64 -16.40 -14.99 50.41
C SER A 64 -16.64 -16.37 49.82
N THR A 65 -15.67 -16.95 49.10
CA THR A 65 -15.71 -18.37 48.73
C THR A 65 -15.59 -19.29 49.94
N THR A 66 -14.82 -18.90 50.96
CA THR A 66 -14.69 -19.62 52.23
C THR A 66 -15.91 -19.41 53.13
N GLU A 67 -16.51 -18.21 53.12
CA GLU A 67 -17.73 -17.91 53.89
C GLU A 67 -19.00 -18.49 53.24
N ILE A 68 -19.07 -18.59 51.91
CA ILE A 68 -20.13 -19.32 51.20
C ILE A 68 -19.98 -20.83 51.39
N MET A 69 -18.75 -21.37 51.43
CA MET A 69 -18.49 -22.76 51.82
C MET A 69 -18.84 -23.03 53.29
N ASN A 70 -18.62 -22.07 54.20
CA ASN A 70 -18.97 -22.19 55.62
C ASN A 70 -20.44 -21.95 55.93
N ARG A 71 -21.17 -21.13 55.14
CA ARG A 71 -22.65 -21.02 55.24
C ARG A 71 -23.38 -22.24 54.70
N VAL A 72 -22.73 -23.07 53.89
CA VAL A 72 -23.23 -24.41 53.53
C VAL A 72 -22.94 -25.44 54.63
N ALA A 73 -22.11 -25.11 55.63
CA ALA A 73 -21.68 -26.03 56.69
C ALA A 73 -22.47 -25.95 58.01
N VAL A 74 -23.52 -25.13 58.13
CA VAL A 74 -24.35 -25.10 59.36
C VAL A 74 -25.84 -25.23 59.02
N VAL A 75 -26.28 -26.47 58.78
CA VAL A 75 -27.61 -26.93 59.19
C VAL A 75 -27.39 -27.87 60.36
N GLY A 76 -27.80 -27.42 61.55
CA GLY A 76 -27.80 -28.20 62.79
C GLY A 76 -28.76 -29.41 62.75
N PRO A 77 -28.67 -30.31 63.73
CA PRO A 77 -29.21 -31.65 63.65
C PRO A 77 -30.72 -31.67 63.90
N VAL A 78 -31.50 -32.11 62.90
CA VAL A 78 -32.81 -32.71 63.16
C VAL A 78 -32.69 -34.21 62.95
N GLU A 79 -33.04 -34.92 64.02
CA GLU A 79 -32.95 -36.36 64.16
C GLU A 79 -33.70 -37.15 63.09
N LYS A 80 -33.07 -38.28 62.74
CA LYS A 80 -33.68 -39.57 62.35
C LYS A 80 -34.54 -39.58 61.08
N SER A 81 -33.89 -39.88 59.95
CA SER A 81 -34.21 -41.13 59.23
C SER A 81 -33.04 -41.61 58.36
N ARG A 82 -32.33 -42.62 58.85
CA ARG A 82 -31.39 -43.41 58.04
C ARG A 82 -32.21 -44.25 57.05
N ARG A 83 -32.16 -43.95 55.75
CA ARG A 83 -32.21 -44.98 54.68
C ARG A 83 -31.78 -44.45 53.30
N ARG A 84 -30.62 -44.94 52.84
CA ARG A 84 -30.19 -45.15 51.44
C ARG A 84 -30.47 -44.06 50.39
N ARG A 85 -29.68 -42.97 50.29
CA ARG A 85 -29.51 -42.19 49.03
C ARG A 85 -28.12 -41.52 48.83
N ARG A 86 -27.02 -42.12 49.31
CA ARG A 86 -25.66 -41.56 49.10
C ARG A 86 -24.97 -41.77 47.73
N PRO A 87 -25.36 -42.69 46.81
CA PRO A 87 -24.63 -42.82 45.54
C PRO A 87 -25.05 -41.81 44.46
N LEU A 88 -26.22 -41.16 44.60
CA LEU A 88 -26.78 -40.33 43.52
C LEU A 88 -26.22 -38.90 43.51
N PHE A 89 -25.98 -38.30 44.66
CA PHE A 89 -25.46 -36.93 44.75
C PHE A 89 -24.00 -36.82 44.30
N ARG A 90 -23.14 -37.80 44.63
CA ARG A 90 -21.76 -37.86 44.11
C ARG A 90 -21.72 -38.06 42.60
N ARG A 91 -22.69 -38.79 42.03
CA ARG A 91 -22.83 -38.95 40.57
C ARG A 91 -23.30 -37.67 39.90
N LEU A 92 -24.18 -36.90 40.54
CA LEU A 92 -24.64 -35.61 40.01
C LEU A 92 -23.53 -34.54 40.04
N VAL A 93 -22.77 -34.41 41.13
CA VAL A 93 -21.66 -33.45 41.21
C VAL A 93 -20.51 -33.85 40.28
N GLY A 94 -20.17 -35.15 40.21
CA GLY A 94 -19.19 -35.65 39.24
C GLY A 94 -19.64 -35.43 37.79
N GLY A 95 -20.94 -35.60 37.51
CA GLY A 95 -21.52 -35.32 36.20
C GLY A 95 -21.47 -33.82 35.84
N ALA A 96 -21.79 -32.93 36.77
CA ALA A 96 -21.74 -31.49 36.55
C ALA A 96 -20.30 -30.99 36.31
N ALA A 97 -19.33 -31.47 37.08
CA ALA A 97 -17.91 -31.14 36.88
C ALA A 97 -17.38 -31.67 35.55
N ALA A 98 -17.77 -32.89 35.15
CA ALA A 98 -17.41 -33.45 33.85
C ALA A 98 -18.05 -32.67 32.69
N CYS A 99 -19.31 -32.23 32.82
CA CYS A 99 -19.95 -31.36 31.83
C CYS A 99 -19.25 -30.00 31.72
N ALA A 100 -18.86 -29.38 32.84
CA ALA A 100 -18.15 -28.11 32.83
C ALA A 100 -16.75 -28.24 32.20
N ALA A 101 -16.01 -29.31 32.53
CA ALA A 101 -14.71 -29.59 31.92
C ALA A 101 -14.84 -29.90 30.41
N ALA A 102 -15.86 -30.67 30.02
CA ALA A 102 -16.15 -30.93 28.61
C ALA A 102 -16.54 -29.66 27.86
N MET A 103 -17.28 -28.74 28.49
CA MET A 103 -17.67 -27.45 27.90
C MET A 103 -16.46 -26.51 27.79
N LEU A 104 -15.58 -26.46 28.79
CA LEU A 104 -14.32 -25.72 28.73
C LEU A 104 -13.37 -26.28 27.67
N LEU A 105 -13.26 -27.61 27.58
CA LEU A 105 -12.50 -28.27 26.52
C LEU A 105 -13.14 -28.02 25.15
N ALA A 106 -14.48 -28.04 25.04
CA ALA A 106 -15.16 -27.74 23.80
C ALA A 106 -14.97 -26.28 23.39
N VAL A 107 -15.02 -25.31 24.32
CA VAL A 107 -14.73 -23.90 24.07
C VAL A 107 -13.24 -23.70 23.75
N TYR A 108 -12.34 -24.40 24.44
CA TYR A 108 -10.91 -24.36 24.16
C TYR A 108 -10.60 -24.98 22.80
N PHE A 109 -11.13 -26.15 22.48
CA PHE A 109 -10.94 -26.79 21.17
C PHE A 109 -11.65 -26.02 20.07
N PHE A 110 -12.83 -25.47 20.33
CA PHE A 110 -13.51 -24.58 19.40
C PHE A 110 -12.65 -23.35 19.18
N GLY A 111 -12.24 -22.60 20.21
CA GLY A 111 -11.35 -21.46 20.06
C GLY A 111 -10.02 -21.82 19.38
N TYR A 112 -9.33 -22.85 19.88
CA TYR A 112 -8.04 -23.29 19.36
C TYR A 112 -8.12 -23.76 17.91
N PHE A 113 -9.04 -24.67 17.57
CA PHE A 113 -9.18 -25.16 16.19
C PHE A 113 -9.87 -24.17 15.27
N TYR A 114 -10.87 -23.42 15.73
CA TYR A 114 -11.55 -22.41 14.92
C TYR A 114 -10.57 -21.28 14.61
N PHE A 115 -9.86 -20.72 15.60
CA PHE A 115 -8.92 -19.65 15.32
C PHE A 115 -7.63 -20.14 14.62
N GLN A 116 -7.06 -21.30 14.94
CA GLN A 116 -5.91 -21.81 14.16
C GLN A 116 -6.30 -22.23 12.74
N LYS A 117 -7.43 -22.91 12.53
CA LYS A 117 -7.82 -23.32 11.17
C LYS A 117 -8.32 -22.15 10.32
N THR A 118 -8.91 -21.12 10.92
CA THR A 118 -9.42 -19.98 10.15
C THR A 118 -8.32 -18.96 9.83
N PHE A 119 -7.27 -18.84 10.66
CA PHE A 119 -6.27 -17.76 10.52
C PHE A 119 -4.83 -18.21 10.30
N SER A 120 -4.49 -19.50 10.49
CA SER A 120 -3.12 -19.99 10.29
C SER A 120 -3.08 -21.29 9.50
N PHE A 121 -3.63 -21.30 8.28
CA PHE A 121 -3.12 -22.27 7.32
C PHE A 121 -1.65 -21.91 7.09
N GLN A 122 -0.74 -22.66 7.70
CA GLN A 122 0.56 -22.86 7.07
C GLN A 122 0.25 -23.48 5.71
N LEU A 123 0.29 -22.64 4.67
CA LEU A 123 0.07 -23.04 3.29
C LEU A 123 1.31 -23.77 2.80
N SER A 124 1.56 -24.91 3.42
CA SER A 124 2.68 -25.75 3.09
C SER A 124 2.47 -26.28 1.68
N GLU A 125 3.50 -26.19 0.85
CA GLU A 125 3.45 -26.63 -0.56
C GLU A 125 2.48 -25.85 -1.45
N THR A 126 1.96 -24.68 -1.09
CA THR A 126 1.08 -23.92 -2.02
C THR A 126 1.83 -22.76 -2.64
N VAL A 127 1.77 -22.62 -3.97
CA VAL A 127 2.31 -21.45 -4.67
C VAL A 127 1.50 -20.22 -4.28
N LEU A 128 2.17 -19.21 -3.73
CA LEU A 128 1.54 -17.98 -3.25
C LEU A 128 1.63 -16.85 -4.29
N ARG A 129 2.77 -16.76 -4.98
CA ARG A 129 3.04 -15.78 -6.05
C ARG A 129 3.84 -16.44 -7.16
N CYS A 130 3.57 -16.06 -8.41
CA CYS A 130 4.21 -16.68 -9.58
C CYS A 130 4.14 -15.76 -10.80
N SER A 131 5.27 -15.45 -11.41
CA SER A 131 5.34 -14.73 -12.69
C SER A 131 4.72 -15.54 -13.83
N ALA A 132 4.27 -14.85 -14.87
CA ALA A 132 3.81 -15.49 -16.09
C ALA A 132 4.91 -16.35 -16.75
N GLY A 133 4.50 -17.42 -17.45
CA GLY A 133 5.40 -18.29 -18.21
C GLY A 133 6.10 -19.39 -17.42
N ILE A 134 6.05 -19.40 -16.08
CA ILE A 134 6.51 -20.54 -15.29
C ILE A 134 5.59 -21.73 -15.54
N GLU A 135 6.17 -22.91 -15.77
CA GLU A 135 5.42 -24.12 -16.07
C GLU A 135 5.78 -25.24 -15.10
N ARG A 136 4.80 -26.10 -14.80
CA ARG A 136 5.00 -27.35 -14.07
C ARG A 136 4.72 -28.55 -14.96
N LYS A 137 5.35 -29.67 -14.66
CA LYS A 137 5.12 -30.94 -15.35
C LYS A 137 4.04 -31.73 -14.61
N HIS A 138 2.89 -31.91 -15.25
CA HIS A 138 1.82 -32.77 -14.76
C HIS A 138 2.33 -34.24 -14.66
N PRO A 139 1.78 -35.10 -13.78
CA PRO A 139 2.15 -36.53 -13.71
C PRO A 139 2.09 -37.29 -15.05
N GLY A 140 1.27 -36.81 -15.99
CA GLY A 140 1.19 -37.33 -17.37
C GLY A 140 2.35 -36.91 -18.28
N GLY A 141 3.31 -36.11 -17.79
CA GLY A 141 4.51 -35.68 -18.50
C GLY A 141 4.37 -34.40 -19.33
N GLN A 142 3.16 -33.84 -19.46
CA GLN A 142 2.92 -32.57 -20.15
C GLN A 142 3.28 -31.38 -19.24
N TRP A 143 3.87 -30.34 -19.84
CA TRP A 143 4.09 -29.06 -19.18
C TRP A 143 2.82 -28.22 -19.28
N GLU A 144 2.44 -27.60 -18.17
CA GLU A 144 1.31 -26.68 -18.06
C GLU A 144 1.73 -25.44 -17.28
N ARG A 145 1.05 -24.32 -17.51
CA ARG A 145 1.30 -23.08 -16.76
C ARG A 145 1.09 -23.33 -15.26
N LEU A 146 2.10 -22.99 -14.47
CA LEU A 146 1.99 -22.96 -13.01
C LEU A 146 1.15 -21.75 -12.61
N ARG A 147 0.18 -21.97 -11.72
CA ARG A 147 -0.74 -20.94 -11.20
C ARG A 147 -0.54 -20.74 -9.71
N VAL A 148 -0.96 -19.58 -9.22
CA VAL A 148 -1.13 -19.37 -7.76
C VAL A 148 -2.16 -20.38 -7.24
N GLY A 149 -1.95 -20.92 -6.04
CA GLY A 149 -2.80 -21.98 -5.47
C GLY A 149 -2.40 -23.40 -5.86
N ASP A 150 -1.54 -23.57 -6.86
CA ASP A 150 -1.03 -24.88 -7.22
C ASP A 150 -0.21 -25.51 -6.09
N ARG A 151 -0.34 -26.84 -5.94
CA ARG A 151 0.41 -27.59 -4.94
C ARG A 151 1.76 -28.09 -5.47
N MET A 152 2.80 -27.79 -4.71
CA MET A 152 4.19 -28.18 -4.86
C MET A 152 4.48 -29.55 -4.23
N THR A 153 3.73 -30.56 -4.65
CA THR A 153 3.92 -31.92 -4.13
C THR A 153 5.27 -32.50 -4.56
N ARG A 154 5.84 -33.40 -3.75
CA ARG A 154 7.09 -34.09 -4.08
C ARG A 154 7.02 -34.74 -5.47
N GLY A 155 8.01 -34.45 -6.31
CA GLY A 155 8.10 -34.92 -7.70
C GLY A 155 7.61 -33.91 -8.75
N THR A 156 6.99 -32.79 -8.32
CA THR A 156 6.53 -31.74 -9.24
C THR A 156 7.75 -31.06 -9.87
N ALA A 157 7.96 -31.26 -11.18
CA ALA A 157 9.01 -30.57 -11.92
C ALA A 157 8.52 -29.21 -12.39
N ILE A 158 9.37 -28.19 -12.31
CA ILE A 158 9.12 -26.81 -12.72
C ILE A 158 10.19 -26.37 -13.69
N ARG A 159 9.81 -25.54 -14.66
CA ARG A 159 10.73 -24.79 -15.51
C ARG A 159 10.36 -23.32 -15.61
N THR A 160 11.37 -22.46 -15.68
CA THR A 160 11.22 -21.03 -15.98
C THR A 160 11.56 -20.77 -17.46
N PRO A 161 10.93 -19.77 -18.09
CA PRO A 161 11.17 -19.42 -19.49
C PRO A 161 12.59 -18.86 -19.73
N ALA A 162 13.16 -19.14 -20.90
CA ALA A 162 14.44 -18.58 -21.32
C ALA A 162 14.35 -17.07 -21.55
N GLY A 163 15.39 -16.34 -21.14
CA GLY A 163 15.52 -14.89 -21.38
C GLY A 163 14.56 -14.00 -20.58
N ILE A 164 13.73 -14.57 -19.71
CA ILE A 164 12.74 -13.84 -18.92
C ILE A 164 13.00 -14.05 -17.44
N ARG A 165 13.11 -12.94 -16.70
CA ARG A 165 13.22 -12.97 -15.25
C ARG A 165 11.91 -13.49 -14.65
N SER A 166 12.01 -14.54 -13.84
CA SER A 166 10.84 -15.28 -13.33
C SER A 166 10.88 -15.35 -11.80
N PHE A 167 9.80 -14.89 -11.14
CA PHE A 167 9.65 -14.92 -9.69
C PHE A 167 8.62 -15.97 -9.26
N MET A 168 8.88 -16.65 -8.15
CA MET A 168 7.94 -17.58 -7.53
C MET A 168 8.11 -17.56 -6.01
N SER A 169 7.01 -17.66 -5.26
CA SER A 169 7.07 -17.85 -3.81
C SER A 169 6.12 -18.93 -3.30
N PHE A 170 6.55 -19.64 -2.26
CA PHE A 170 5.77 -20.64 -1.54
C PHE A 170 6.42 -20.95 -0.20
N ASP A 171 5.63 -21.23 0.83
CA ASP A 171 6.08 -21.71 2.16
C ASP A 171 7.34 -21.01 2.74
N GLY A 172 7.41 -19.67 2.68
CA GLY A 172 8.57 -18.94 3.19
C GLY A 172 9.81 -19.08 2.32
N ILE A 173 9.69 -19.39 1.03
CA ILE A 173 10.76 -19.45 0.05
C ILE A 173 10.42 -18.51 -1.09
N ARG A 174 11.38 -17.66 -1.49
CA ARG A 174 11.36 -16.89 -2.74
C ARG A 174 12.37 -17.48 -3.69
N LEU A 175 11.95 -17.67 -4.93
CA LEU A 175 12.79 -18.07 -6.04
C LEU A 175 12.79 -16.98 -7.10
N LEU A 176 13.96 -16.70 -7.64
CA LEU A 176 14.12 -15.83 -8.78
C LEU A 176 15.06 -16.48 -9.78
N SER A 177 14.64 -16.59 -11.04
CA SER A 177 15.52 -16.99 -12.14
C SER A 177 15.72 -15.82 -13.10
N GLU A 178 16.92 -15.67 -13.65
CA GLU A 178 17.26 -14.69 -14.70
C GLU A 178 17.23 -15.33 -16.10
N GLY A 179 16.60 -16.50 -16.24
CA GLY A 179 16.47 -17.23 -17.50
C GLY A 179 15.85 -18.60 -17.30
N GLU A 180 16.24 -19.56 -18.13
CA GLU A 180 15.75 -20.93 -18.01
C GLU A 180 16.43 -21.64 -16.82
N ALA A 181 15.60 -22.19 -15.94
CA ALA A 181 16.00 -23.05 -14.85
C ALA A 181 14.98 -24.18 -14.71
N GLN A 182 15.45 -25.37 -14.38
CA GLN A 182 14.60 -26.53 -14.15
C GLN A 182 14.88 -27.10 -12.75
N PHE A 183 13.82 -27.29 -11.97
CA PHE A 183 13.92 -27.83 -10.63
C PHE A 183 12.72 -28.71 -10.28
N GLU A 184 12.82 -29.48 -9.20
CA GLU A 184 11.76 -30.41 -8.78
C GLU A 184 11.53 -30.31 -7.28
N ALA A 185 10.27 -30.24 -6.85
CA ALA A 185 9.91 -30.29 -5.44
C ALA A 185 10.30 -31.64 -4.80
N GLN A 186 10.99 -31.63 -3.67
CA GLN A 186 11.41 -32.83 -2.91
C GLN A 186 10.63 -33.01 -1.60
N GLY A 187 9.74 -32.07 -1.26
CA GLY A 187 8.91 -32.05 -0.06
C GLY A 187 8.56 -30.60 0.32
N LEU A 188 8.03 -30.39 1.53
CA LEU A 188 7.52 -29.10 2.02
C LEU A 188 8.41 -27.89 1.70
N ARG A 189 9.70 -28.00 2.04
CA ARG A 189 10.73 -26.95 1.82
C ARG A 189 11.96 -27.50 1.11
N GLY A 190 11.78 -28.53 0.30
CA GLY A 190 12.86 -29.21 -0.42
C GLY A 190 12.75 -28.99 -1.92
N LEU A 191 13.83 -28.59 -2.58
CA LEU A 191 13.93 -28.48 -4.03
C LEU A 191 15.15 -29.26 -4.55
N LEU A 192 15.06 -29.78 -5.76
CA LEU A 192 16.17 -30.36 -6.51
C LEU A 192 16.39 -29.51 -7.77
N LEU A 193 17.45 -28.70 -7.78
CA LEU A 193 17.85 -27.96 -8.97
C LEU A 193 18.49 -28.92 -9.97
N LYS A 194 17.89 -29.07 -11.15
CA LYS A 194 18.38 -29.93 -12.23
C LYS A 194 19.31 -29.16 -13.16
N GLU A 195 18.95 -27.93 -13.51
CA GLU A 195 19.66 -27.09 -14.46
C GLU A 195 19.33 -25.61 -14.23
N GLY A 196 20.24 -24.72 -14.64
CA GLY A 196 20.05 -23.27 -14.65
C GLY A 196 20.45 -22.61 -13.35
N ALA A 197 20.02 -21.36 -13.14
CA ALA A 197 20.36 -20.58 -11.97
C ALA A 197 19.10 -20.08 -11.24
N LEU A 198 19.13 -20.18 -9.92
CA LEU A 198 18.13 -19.64 -9.01
C LEU A 198 18.81 -18.77 -7.96
N PHE A 199 18.19 -17.63 -7.70
CA PHE A 199 18.34 -16.92 -6.44
C PHE A 199 17.25 -17.40 -5.48
N VAL A 200 17.65 -17.72 -4.26
CA VAL A 200 16.79 -18.29 -3.22
C VAL A 200 16.89 -17.40 -1.99
N ALA A 201 15.75 -16.93 -1.50
CA ALA A 201 15.66 -16.35 -0.17
C ALA A 201 14.71 -17.18 0.70
N THR A 202 15.05 -17.38 1.96
CA THR A 202 14.27 -18.22 2.87
C THR A 202 13.86 -17.44 4.12
N ALA A 203 12.63 -17.66 4.58
CA ALA A 203 12.16 -17.20 5.86
C ALA A 203 12.76 -18.05 6.98
N GLU A 204 13.03 -17.42 8.13
CA GLU A 204 13.46 -18.11 9.34
C GLU A 204 12.34 -19.02 9.84
N ARG A 205 12.60 -20.33 9.90
CA ARG A 205 11.62 -21.36 10.29
C ARG A 205 12.32 -22.49 11.04
N GLU A 206 11.55 -23.22 11.85
CA GLU A 206 12.04 -24.41 12.57
C GLU A 206 12.58 -25.48 11.63
N MET A 207 11.96 -25.65 10.45
CA MET A 207 12.46 -26.53 9.40
C MET A 207 13.20 -25.71 8.33
N PRO A 208 14.52 -25.90 8.14
CA PRO A 208 15.26 -25.16 7.12
C PRO A 208 14.80 -25.55 5.71
N ALA A 209 14.94 -24.64 4.77
CA ALA A 209 14.78 -24.98 3.36
C ALA A 209 16.00 -25.75 2.87
N THR A 210 15.79 -26.72 1.99
CA THR A 210 16.85 -27.57 1.42
C THR A 210 16.84 -27.48 -0.10
N ILE A 211 17.95 -27.05 -0.69
CA ILE A 211 18.14 -27.02 -2.14
C ILE A 211 19.21 -28.02 -2.52
N ASN A 212 18.77 -29.13 -3.10
CA ASN A 212 19.62 -30.20 -3.57
C ASN A 212 20.10 -29.88 -4.99
N SER A 213 21.39 -30.13 -5.22
CA SER A 213 21.97 -30.36 -6.53
C SER A 213 22.46 -31.83 -6.58
N ALA A 214 23.02 -32.28 -7.69
CA ALA A 214 23.57 -33.65 -7.73
C ALA A 214 24.78 -33.82 -6.79
N GLU A 215 25.50 -32.74 -6.49
CA GLU A 215 26.77 -32.77 -5.75
C GLU A 215 26.64 -32.37 -4.28
N VAL A 216 25.68 -31.48 -3.97
CA VAL A 216 25.57 -30.83 -2.65
C VAL A 216 24.12 -30.51 -2.29
N VAL A 217 23.83 -30.55 -0.98
CA VAL A 217 22.59 -30.07 -0.38
C VAL A 217 22.86 -28.76 0.34
N VAL A 218 22.16 -27.70 -0.05
CA VAL A 218 22.22 -26.39 0.61
C VAL A 218 21.08 -26.29 1.62
N GLN A 219 21.39 -25.97 2.87
CA GLN A 219 20.42 -25.72 3.94
C GLN A 219 20.45 -24.25 4.33
N SER A 220 19.27 -23.63 4.45
CA SER A 220 19.13 -22.21 4.80
C SER A 220 17.88 -21.95 5.65
N SER A 221 17.97 -20.97 6.55
CA SER A 221 16.88 -20.51 7.40
C SER A 221 17.04 -19.01 7.70
N GLY A 222 16.45 -18.16 6.87
CA GLY A 222 16.55 -16.70 7.02
C GLY A 222 17.55 -16.03 6.08
N ASP A 223 18.08 -16.75 5.09
CA ASP A 223 19.22 -16.31 4.28
C ASP A 223 18.88 -16.17 2.79
N GLY A 224 19.72 -15.42 2.07
CA GLY A 224 19.64 -15.20 0.62
C GLY A 224 20.90 -15.69 -0.09
N PHE A 225 20.75 -16.57 -1.08
CA PHE A 225 21.88 -17.13 -1.83
C PHE A 225 21.51 -17.43 -3.29
N ARG A 226 22.52 -17.42 -4.15
CA ARG A 226 22.45 -17.89 -5.53
C ARG A 226 22.96 -19.33 -5.61
N ILE A 227 22.24 -20.17 -6.34
CA ILE A 227 22.69 -21.50 -6.75
C ILE A 227 22.54 -21.64 -8.27
N ALA A 228 23.62 -22.04 -8.94
CA ALA A 228 23.64 -22.26 -10.37
C ALA A 228 24.19 -23.65 -10.66
N ARG A 229 23.48 -24.42 -11.50
CA ARG A 229 23.87 -25.76 -11.89
C ARG A 229 24.03 -25.84 -13.41
N SER A 230 25.18 -26.37 -13.81
CA SER A 230 25.51 -26.76 -15.18
C SER A 230 25.84 -28.25 -15.22
N GLU A 231 26.12 -28.80 -16.40
CA GLU A 231 26.60 -30.18 -16.53
C GLU A 231 27.94 -30.42 -15.82
N GLU A 232 28.80 -29.40 -15.75
CA GLU A 232 30.16 -29.54 -15.24
C GLU A 232 30.31 -29.17 -13.76
N ALA A 233 29.45 -28.28 -13.26
CA ALA A 233 29.62 -27.67 -11.95
C ALA A 233 28.33 -27.15 -11.33
N THR A 234 28.32 -27.13 -10.00
CA THR A 234 27.37 -26.38 -9.17
C THR A 234 28.10 -25.24 -8.46
N THR A 235 27.63 -24.01 -8.65
CA THR A 235 28.15 -22.81 -7.99
C THR A 235 27.12 -22.28 -6.99
N ILE A 236 27.57 -21.99 -5.77
CA ILE A 236 26.75 -21.41 -4.70
C ILE A 236 27.41 -20.14 -4.22
N ALA A 237 26.66 -19.07 -4.03
CA ALA A 237 27.16 -17.79 -3.57
C ALA A 237 26.16 -17.11 -2.62
N VAL A 238 26.61 -16.66 -1.45
CA VAL A 238 25.72 -16.13 -0.39
C VAL A 238 25.65 -14.62 -0.44
N ALA A 239 24.44 -14.07 -0.61
CA ALA A 239 24.21 -12.62 -0.67
C ALA A 239 23.85 -12.03 0.71
N SER A 240 23.15 -12.81 1.56
CA SER A 240 22.77 -12.40 2.92
C SER A 240 22.73 -13.60 3.85
N GLY A 241 23.00 -13.38 5.15
CA GLY A 241 23.01 -14.44 6.17
C GLY A 241 24.18 -15.42 6.03
N GLY A 242 23.88 -16.72 6.17
CA GLY A 242 24.83 -17.82 5.94
C GLY A 242 24.11 -19.13 5.60
N VAL A 243 24.74 -19.99 4.79
CA VAL A 243 24.15 -21.29 4.40
C VAL A 243 25.03 -22.46 4.79
N SER A 244 24.42 -23.59 5.15
CA SER A 244 25.17 -24.83 5.43
C SER A 244 25.11 -25.77 4.23
N LEU A 245 26.27 -26.26 3.81
CA LEU A 245 26.45 -27.14 2.66
C LEU A 245 26.75 -28.55 3.12
N ALA A 246 25.86 -29.50 2.86
CA ALA A 246 26.13 -30.92 3.07
C ALA A 246 26.61 -31.57 1.75
N ALA A 247 27.87 -32.02 1.72
CA ALA A 247 28.43 -32.79 0.62
C ALA A 247 27.81 -34.18 0.54
N SER A 248 27.94 -34.81 -0.64
CA SER A 248 27.54 -36.21 -0.86
C SER A 248 28.22 -37.24 0.06
N ASP A 249 29.33 -36.87 0.73
CA ASP A 249 30.02 -37.73 1.72
C ASP A 249 29.57 -37.49 3.18
N GLY A 250 28.59 -36.61 3.39
CA GLY A 250 28.02 -36.29 4.70
C GLY A 250 28.73 -35.17 5.46
N ARG A 251 29.83 -34.60 4.95
CA ARG A 251 30.47 -33.44 5.59
C ARG A 251 29.69 -32.16 5.36
N THR A 252 29.60 -31.34 6.40
CA THR A 252 28.95 -30.03 6.37
C THR A 252 29.98 -28.91 6.33
N HIS A 253 29.68 -27.84 5.60
CA HIS A 253 30.51 -26.66 5.47
C HIS A 253 29.64 -25.41 5.40
N ASP A 254 29.95 -24.41 6.22
CA ASP A 254 29.17 -23.17 6.24
C ASP A 254 29.80 -22.13 5.31
N LEU A 255 28.95 -21.43 4.57
CA LEU A 255 29.31 -20.24 3.81
C LEU A 255 28.67 -19.02 4.48
N ALA A 256 29.48 -18.01 4.76
CA ALA A 256 29.02 -16.71 5.21
C ALA A 256 28.67 -15.81 4.02
N ARG A 257 28.05 -14.66 4.31
CA ARG A 257 27.87 -13.56 3.36
C ARG A 257 29.14 -13.26 2.55
N ASP A 258 28.96 -12.97 1.27
CA ASP A 258 30.00 -12.64 0.29
C ASP A 258 31.03 -13.76 0.08
N GLN A 259 30.63 -15.01 0.37
CA GLN A 259 31.38 -16.21 0.03
C GLN A 259 30.69 -16.99 -1.08
N ALA A 260 31.50 -17.60 -1.94
CA ALA A 260 31.05 -18.51 -2.97
C ALA A 260 31.90 -19.78 -3.01
N VAL A 261 31.32 -20.87 -3.51
CA VAL A 261 32.03 -22.10 -3.82
C VAL A 261 31.57 -22.63 -5.16
N THR A 262 32.51 -23.19 -5.93
CA THR A 262 32.21 -23.94 -7.16
C THR A 262 32.64 -25.39 -6.96
N ILE A 263 31.71 -26.31 -7.20
CA ILE A 263 31.85 -27.73 -6.93
C ILE A 263 31.82 -28.46 -8.28
N ARG A 264 32.86 -29.24 -8.57
CA ARG A 264 32.99 -30.02 -9.80
C ARG A 264 33.12 -31.51 -9.45
N GLY A 265 32.08 -32.29 -9.74
CA GLY A 265 32.04 -33.71 -9.41
C GLY A 265 31.96 -34.00 -7.90
N LYS A 266 32.39 -35.22 -7.50
CA LYS A 266 32.40 -35.64 -6.09
C LYS A 266 33.60 -35.03 -5.36
N VAL A 267 33.43 -33.83 -4.80
CA VAL A 267 34.50 -33.12 -4.10
C VAL A 267 34.42 -33.39 -2.60
N SER A 268 35.58 -33.69 -2.00
CA SER A 268 35.77 -33.93 -0.57
C SER A 268 36.13 -32.68 0.23
N ALA A 269 36.34 -31.53 -0.40
CA ALA A 269 36.72 -30.29 0.27
C ALA A 269 36.18 -29.08 -0.48
N PHE A 270 35.42 -28.23 0.22
CA PHE A 270 35.01 -26.91 -0.28
C PHE A 270 36.11 -25.90 0.02
N LYS A 271 36.47 -25.09 -0.98
CA LYS A 271 37.32 -23.91 -0.79
C LYS A 271 36.46 -22.67 -1.07
N PRO A 272 35.88 -22.05 -0.03
CA PRO A 272 35.17 -20.79 -0.19
C PRO A 272 36.10 -19.73 -0.78
N ALA A 273 35.60 -18.99 -1.76
CA ALA A 273 36.22 -17.78 -2.29
C ALA A 273 35.36 -16.58 -1.94
N SER A 274 35.97 -15.40 -1.79
CA SER A 274 35.18 -14.17 -1.67
C SER A 274 34.53 -13.86 -3.02
N ALA A 275 33.23 -13.55 -3.00
CA ALA A 275 32.46 -13.17 -4.16
C ALA A 275 31.41 -12.15 -3.73
N GLU A 276 31.38 -11.00 -4.39
CA GLU A 276 30.32 -10.02 -4.18
C GLU A 276 29.05 -10.50 -4.88
N VAL A 277 28.00 -10.74 -4.10
CA VAL A 277 26.72 -11.23 -4.62
C VAL A 277 25.63 -10.22 -4.27
N SER A 278 25.05 -9.58 -5.28
CA SER A 278 23.91 -8.69 -5.09
C SER A 278 22.66 -9.53 -4.80
N ASP A 279 21.94 -9.22 -3.72
CA ASP A 279 20.62 -9.80 -3.45
C ASP A 279 19.59 -9.14 -4.40
N PRO A 280 19.06 -9.89 -5.39
CA PRO A 280 18.11 -9.33 -6.34
C PRO A 280 16.72 -9.09 -5.70
N PHE A 281 16.45 -9.65 -4.51
CA PHE A 281 15.22 -9.38 -3.77
C PHE A 281 15.27 -8.04 -3.02
N ALA A 282 16.47 -7.53 -2.72
CA ALA A 282 16.64 -6.19 -2.19
C ALA A 282 16.21 -5.11 -3.21
N ARG A 283 16.34 -5.39 -4.52
CA ARG A 283 15.93 -4.46 -5.59
C ARG A 283 14.42 -4.28 -5.68
N TYR A 284 13.62 -5.31 -5.39
CA TYR A 284 12.15 -5.16 -5.28
C TYR A 284 11.73 -4.24 -4.12
N ARG A 285 12.66 -3.94 -3.21
CA ARG A 285 12.46 -3.01 -2.09
C ARG A 285 13.02 -1.62 -2.36
N GLU A 286 13.72 -1.41 -3.47
CA GLU A 286 14.28 -0.09 -3.75
C GLU A 286 13.14 0.87 -4.10
N ALA A 287 12.87 1.80 -3.18
CA ALA A 287 11.81 2.76 -3.36
C ALA A 287 12.11 3.62 -4.60
N VAL A 288 11.05 3.97 -5.35
CA VAL A 288 11.18 4.85 -6.53
C VAL A 288 11.96 6.12 -6.18
N ILE A 289 11.68 6.70 -5.00
CA ILE A 289 12.38 7.89 -4.51
C ILE A 289 13.90 7.69 -4.38
N ASP A 290 14.37 6.51 -3.98
CA ASP A 290 15.80 6.23 -3.84
C ASP A 290 16.49 6.16 -5.20
N ARG A 291 15.83 5.59 -6.22
CA ARG A 291 16.34 5.61 -7.60
C ARG A 291 16.43 7.03 -8.14
N ILE A 292 15.45 7.88 -7.85
CA ILE A 292 15.48 9.30 -8.25
C ILE A 292 16.64 10.01 -7.53
N LYS A 293 16.84 9.77 -6.23
CA LYS A 293 17.99 10.29 -5.47
C LYS A 293 19.33 9.86 -6.07
N GLN A 294 19.46 8.60 -6.51
CA GLN A 294 20.66 8.11 -7.18
C GLN A 294 20.87 8.77 -8.54
N ARG A 295 19.81 8.95 -9.35
CA ARG A 295 19.90 9.68 -10.63
C ARG A 295 20.31 11.13 -10.41
N PHE A 296 19.71 11.80 -9.43
CA PHE A 296 20.08 13.17 -9.04
C PHE A 296 21.54 13.26 -8.58
N THR A 297 22.00 12.33 -7.76
CA THR A 297 23.40 12.26 -7.31
C THR A 297 24.36 12.06 -8.48
N ARG A 298 24.01 11.20 -9.46
CA ARG A 298 24.78 11.05 -10.71
C ARG A 298 24.85 12.35 -11.50
N VAL A 299 23.74 13.06 -11.66
CA VAL A 299 23.71 14.38 -12.29
C VAL A 299 24.63 15.35 -11.55
N LEU A 300 24.47 15.50 -10.22
CA LEU A 300 25.31 16.38 -9.41
C LEU A 300 26.80 16.07 -9.53
N SER A 301 27.18 14.78 -9.53
CA SER A 301 28.59 14.38 -9.66
C SER A 301 29.23 14.79 -11.00
N ARG A 302 28.43 14.92 -12.06
CA ARG A 302 28.89 15.42 -13.38
C ARG A 302 29.29 16.89 -13.32
N TYR A 303 28.58 17.68 -12.52
CA TYR A 303 28.76 19.14 -12.39
C TYR A 303 29.61 19.54 -11.18
N ALA A 304 29.86 18.64 -10.22
CA ALA A 304 30.63 18.91 -9.02
C ALA A 304 32.06 19.45 -9.28
N PRO A 305 32.85 18.95 -10.27
CA PRO A 305 34.17 19.48 -10.56
C PRO A 305 34.15 20.96 -10.98
N ASP A 306 33.18 21.33 -11.83
CA ASP A 306 33.03 22.69 -12.35
C ASP A 306 32.43 23.62 -11.31
N TYR A 307 31.56 23.13 -10.43
CA TYR A 307 31.06 23.87 -9.28
C TYR A 307 32.19 24.22 -8.30
N GLN A 308 33.07 23.27 -7.98
CA GLN A 308 34.24 23.54 -7.14
C GLN A 308 35.21 24.54 -7.78
N LEU A 309 35.37 24.51 -9.10
CA LEU A 309 36.19 25.48 -9.84
C LEU A 309 35.57 26.88 -9.89
N THR A 310 34.26 26.97 -10.07
CA THR A 310 33.50 28.24 -10.08
C THR A 310 33.48 28.88 -8.70
N ARG A 311 33.33 28.07 -7.64
CA ARG A 311 33.50 28.50 -6.23
C ARG A 311 34.89 29.12 -6.00
N ARG A 312 35.97 28.48 -6.48
CA ARG A 312 37.33 29.03 -6.37
C ARG A 312 37.54 30.34 -7.14
N ARG A 313 36.78 30.59 -8.22
CA ARG A 313 36.82 31.86 -8.95
C ARG A 313 36.00 32.96 -8.25
N MET A 314 34.85 32.62 -7.68
CA MET A 314 34.06 33.57 -6.89
C MET A 314 34.74 33.95 -5.57
N ASP A 315 35.39 33.02 -4.86
CA ASP A 315 36.19 33.33 -3.66
C ASP A 315 37.39 34.25 -3.95
N ARG A 316 37.87 34.29 -5.20
CA ARG A 316 38.91 35.23 -5.66
C ARG A 316 38.35 36.60 -6.10
N SER A 317 37.04 36.67 -6.31
CA SER A 317 36.33 37.90 -6.63
C SER A 317 35.84 38.50 -5.32
N GLY A 318 36.68 39.31 -4.66
CA GLY A 318 36.39 39.85 -3.33
C GLY A 318 34.98 40.48 -3.19
N PRO A 319 34.44 40.56 -1.96
CA PRO A 319 33.05 40.87 -1.70
C PRO A 319 32.64 42.22 -2.30
N ALA A 320 31.76 42.18 -3.29
CA ALA A 320 31.14 43.37 -3.83
C ALA A 320 30.10 43.90 -2.81
N GLY A 321 30.41 45.06 -2.21
CA GLY A 321 29.49 46.08 -1.69
C GLY A 321 28.24 45.66 -0.89
N VAL A 322 28.29 45.88 0.42
CA VAL A 322 27.26 45.67 1.47
C VAL A 322 26.07 46.67 1.39
N LEU A 323 25.56 47.03 0.21
CA LEU A 323 24.63 48.18 0.09
C LEU A 323 23.20 47.90 -0.37
N ASP A 324 22.74 46.65 -0.46
CA ASP A 324 21.38 46.33 -0.98
C ASP A 324 20.42 45.66 0.02
N MET A 325 20.72 45.72 1.33
CA MET A 325 19.98 44.96 2.36
C MET A 325 18.78 45.68 2.97
N TRP A 326 18.37 46.84 2.43
CA TRP A 326 17.29 47.65 3.00
C TRP A 326 16.33 48.12 1.92
N THR A 327 15.26 47.35 1.64
CA THR A 327 13.92 47.83 1.19
C THR A 327 13.06 46.68 0.65
N ARG A 328 12.30 45.96 1.50
CA ARG A 328 10.97 45.39 1.13
C ARG A 328 10.07 45.29 2.38
N PRO A 329 8.82 45.77 2.33
CA PRO A 329 7.85 45.56 3.41
C PRO A 329 7.16 44.20 3.25
N GLU A 330 7.08 43.47 4.37
CA GLU A 330 6.33 42.21 4.55
C GLU A 330 4.84 42.52 4.75
N GLU A 331 3.95 41.90 3.96
CA GLU A 331 2.56 41.54 4.33
C GLU A 331 1.87 40.89 3.11
N MET A 332 1.97 39.56 2.98
CA MET A 332 1.01 38.71 2.25
C MET A 332 1.02 37.30 2.85
N LEU A 333 -0.17 36.69 2.88
CA LEU A 333 -0.51 35.37 3.42
C LEU A 333 0.55 34.29 3.12
N GLN A 334 1.21 33.82 4.19
CA GLN A 334 2.13 32.68 4.15
C GLN A 334 1.34 31.38 4.18
N PHE A 335 1.19 30.75 3.02
CA PHE A 335 1.19 29.28 2.96
C PHE A 335 2.57 28.78 3.39
N ALA A 336 2.68 27.53 3.85
CA ALA A 336 3.91 26.92 4.36
C ALA A 336 4.99 26.68 3.28
N SER A 337 5.27 27.68 2.43
CA SER A 337 6.49 27.75 1.63
C SER A 337 7.65 28.08 2.55
N TYR A 338 8.63 27.18 2.60
CA TYR A 338 9.92 27.37 3.25
C TYR A 338 10.45 28.79 2.97
N ALA A 339 10.65 29.61 4.02
CA ALA A 339 11.27 30.92 3.85
C ALA A 339 12.71 30.68 3.33
N PRO A 340 13.12 31.29 2.19
CA PRO A 340 14.48 31.17 1.72
C PRO A 340 15.40 31.87 2.73
N VAL A 341 15.97 31.09 3.65
CA VAL A 341 17.12 31.51 4.46
C VAL A 341 18.17 32.02 3.46
N ALA A 342 18.66 33.24 3.61
CA ALA A 342 19.63 33.89 2.73
C ALA A 342 20.70 32.90 2.20
N SER A 343 20.44 32.34 1.01
CA SER A 343 20.86 30.98 0.66
C SER A 343 22.28 30.89 0.09
N ARG A 344 22.87 32.01 -0.33
CA ARG A 344 24.16 31.98 -1.03
C ARG A 344 25.39 31.87 -0.13
N GLN A 345 25.44 32.51 1.03
CA GLN A 345 26.67 32.55 1.84
C GLN A 345 26.83 31.39 2.84
N HIS A 346 25.74 30.76 3.29
CA HIS A 346 25.82 29.65 4.24
C HIS A 346 25.87 28.26 3.58
N ALA A 347 25.11 28.03 2.50
CA ALA A 347 25.20 26.75 1.76
C ALA A 347 26.57 26.55 1.07
N GLN A 348 27.30 27.64 0.78
CA GLN A 348 28.63 27.56 0.17
C GLN A 348 29.73 27.23 1.19
N ALA A 349 29.55 27.46 2.50
CA ALA A 349 30.57 27.20 3.52
C ALA A 349 30.39 25.85 4.24
N ASP A 350 29.18 25.29 4.27
CA ASP A 350 28.85 24.09 5.04
C ASP A 350 28.31 22.97 4.13
N THR A 351 29.12 21.92 3.94
CA THR A 351 28.72 20.69 3.21
C THR A 351 27.48 20.03 3.81
N ARG A 352 27.23 20.23 5.11
CA ARG A 352 26.04 19.72 5.79
C ARG A 352 24.78 20.45 5.34
N ALA A 353 24.80 21.78 5.31
CA ALA A 353 23.66 22.58 4.86
C ALA A 353 23.28 22.29 3.39
N LEU A 354 24.28 22.05 2.54
CA LEU A 354 24.03 21.63 1.15
C LEU A 354 23.41 20.22 1.07
N GLY A 355 23.87 19.28 1.91
CA GLY A 355 23.25 17.96 2.04
C GLY A 355 21.80 18.05 2.53
N GLU A 356 21.54 18.86 3.56
CA GLU A 356 20.19 19.11 4.08
C GLU A 356 19.27 19.75 3.02
N TYR A 357 19.78 20.69 2.21
CA TYR A 357 19.05 21.24 1.06
C TYR A 357 18.67 20.16 0.04
N TYR A 358 19.63 19.33 -0.39
CA TYR A 358 19.35 18.29 -1.38
C TYR A 358 18.40 17.20 -0.85
N GLU A 359 18.50 16.82 0.42
CA GLU A 359 17.50 15.93 1.04
C GLU A 359 16.12 16.59 1.08
N SER A 360 16.05 17.90 1.30
CA SER A 360 14.77 18.64 1.29
C SER A 360 14.10 18.66 -0.09
N LEU A 361 14.84 18.46 -1.18
CA LEU A 361 14.22 18.37 -2.52
C LEU A 361 13.32 17.14 -2.69
N PHE A 362 13.56 16.10 -1.89
CA PHE A 362 12.84 14.84 -1.94
C PHE A 362 11.77 14.73 -0.85
N VAL A 363 11.64 15.72 0.02
CA VAL A 363 10.52 15.73 0.97
C VAL A 363 9.23 16.13 0.25
N PRO A 364 8.09 15.49 0.57
CA PRO A 364 6.77 15.86 0.08
C PRO A 364 6.45 17.35 0.03
N SER A 365 6.92 18.13 1.00
CA SER A 365 6.63 19.56 1.12
C SER A 365 7.34 20.43 0.07
N ASN A 366 8.30 19.89 -0.70
CA ASN A 366 8.96 20.62 -1.77
C ASN A 366 8.12 20.71 -3.06
N ARG A 367 7.02 19.94 -3.15
CA ARG A 367 6.07 20.02 -4.25
C ARG A 367 4.73 20.57 -3.80
N SER A 368 4.20 21.51 -4.57
CA SER A 368 2.83 22.00 -4.43
C SER A 368 1.94 21.28 -5.43
N ILE A 369 0.86 20.68 -4.94
CA ILE A 369 -0.18 20.06 -5.77
C ILE A 369 -1.26 21.09 -5.99
N LEU A 370 -1.48 21.46 -7.26
CA LEU A 370 -2.52 22.39 -7.68
C LEU A 370 -3.57 21.65 -8.51
N ILE A 371 -4.78 22.17 -8.46
CA ILE A 371 -5.90 21.73 -9.29
C ILE A 371 -5.67 22.21 -10.71
N GLY A 372 -5.63 21.29 -11.65
CA GLY A 372 -5.51 21.53 -13.08
C GLY A 372 -6.87 21.66 -13.75
N LYS A 373 -7.08 20.92 -14.84
CA LYS A 373 -8.34 20.92 -15.58
C LYS A 373 -9.38 20.07 -14.88
N GLU A 374 -10.64 20.38 -15.11
CA GLU A 374 -11.78 19.66 -14.57
C GLU A 374 -12.75 19.23 -15.68
N LYS A 375 -13.33 18.04 -15.55
CA LYS A 375 -14.45 17.53 -16.36
C LYS A 375 -15.53 16.95 -15.44
N LEU A 376 -16.78 17.09 -15.84
CA LEU A 376 -17.94 16.50 -15.16
C LEU A 376 -18.38 15.23 -15.89
N ILE A 377 -18.77 14.21 -15.13
CA ILE A 377 -19.49 13.05 -15.64
C ILE A 377 -20.98 13.29 -15.34
N PRO A 378 -21.84 13.38 -16.37
CA PRO A 378 -23.26 13.58 -16.16
C PRO A 378 -23.88 12.39 -15.42
N LEU A 379 -24.78 12.71 -14.51
CA LEU A 379 -25.59 11.75 -13.76
C LEU A 379 -27.05 11.88 -14.17
N GLU A 380 -27.85 10.86 -13.91
CA GLU A 380 -29.30 11.02 -14.02
C GLU A 380 -29.80 12.01 -12.98
N ARG A 381 -30.86 12.74 -13.35
CA ARG A 381 -31.37 13.84 -12.55
C ARG A 381 -31.86 13.34 -11.18
N GLY A 382 -31.19 13.80 -10.12
CA GLY A 382 -31.54 13.48 -8.73
C GLY A 382 -30.81 12.25 -8.18
N ASN A 383 -29.92 11.65 -8.96
CA ASN A 383 -29.05 10.59 -8.52
C ASN A 383 -27.71 11.14 -8.00
N ALA A 384 -27.11 10.43 -7.05
CA ALA A 384 -25.79 10.69 -6.51
C ALA A 384 -24.80 9.62 -6.97
N PRO A 385 -23.54 9.97 -7.24
CA PRO A 385 -22.47 9.01 -7.49
C PRO A 385 -21.79 8.62 -6.18
N SER A 386 -21.20 7.44 -6.11
CA SER A 386 -20.37 7.02 -4.99
C SER A 386 -19.21 6.12 -5.43
N TYR A 387 -18.11 6.23 -4.69
CA TYR A 387 -16.89 5.43 -4.83
C TYR A 387 -16.39 5.25 -6.27
N PRO A 388 -16.11 6.34 -7.01
CA PRO A 388 -15.50 6.23 -8.31
C PRO A 388 -14.15 5.50 -8.20
N ILE A 389 -13.88 4.58 -9.11
CA ILE A 389 -12.60 3.86 -9.18
C ILE A 389 -12.13 3.76 -10.62
N TRP A 390 -10.84 4.02 -10.82
CA TRP A 390 -10.22 3.98 -12.12
C TRP A 390 -9.92 2.56 -12.57
N SER A 391 -10.06 2.28 -13.86
CA SER A 391 -9.45 1.09 -14.49
C SER A 391 -7.94 1.14 -14.33
N HIS A 392 -7.27 -0.01 -14.43
CA HIS A 392 -5.82 -0.12 -14.23
C HIS A 392 -5.00 0.67 -15.26
N ASP A 393 -5.55 0.88 -16.46
CA ASP A 393 -4.97 1.71 -17.52
C ASP A 393 -5.34 3.21 -17.40
N GLY A 394 -6.17 3.58 -16.41
CA GLY A 394 -6.64 4.95 -16.19
C GLY A 394 -7.57 5.49 -17.27
N SER A 395 -8.09 4.67 -18.19
CA SER A 395 -8.94 5.10 -19.30
C SER A 395 -10.44 5.16 -18.96
N MET A 396 -10.87 4.49 -17.89
CA MET A 396 -12.26 4.37 -17.47
C MET A 396 -12.44 4.62 -15.98
N ILE A 397 -13.65 5.02 -15.59
CA ILE A 397 -14.07 5.21 -14.20
C ILE A 397 -15.35 4.39 -13.98
N ALA A 398 -15.29 3.41 -13.09
CA ALA A 398 -16.48 2.73 -12.58
C ALA A 398 -16.98 3.44 -11.32
N TYR A 399 -18.30 3.55 -11.14
CA TYR A 399 -18.90 4.16 -9.96
C TYR A 399 -20.29 3.57 -9.71
N VAL A 400 -20.83 3.75 -8.50
CA VAL A 400 -22.23 3.43 -8.22
C VAL A 400 -23.05 4.71 -8.31
N GLU A 401 -24.16 4.67 -9.02
CA GLU A 401 -25.12 5.76 -9.10
C GLU A 401 -26.42 5.34 -8.40
N TYR A 402 -26.95 6.17 -7.52
CA TYR A 402 -28.15 5.83 -6.74
C TYR A 402 -29.07 7.04 -6.53
N SER A 403 -30.37 6.78 -6.40
CA SER A 403 -31.35 7.80 -6.03
C SER A 403 -31.75 7.65 -4.57
N TYR A 404 -31.93 8.77 -3.86
CA TYR A 404 -32.50 8.76 -2.51
C TYR A 404 -34.00 8.46 -2.50
N LYS A 405 -34.66 8.59 -3.66
CA LYS A 405 -36.11 8.42 -3.81
C LYS A 405 -36.49 7.09 -4.45
N GLU A 406 -35.64 6.59 -5.33
CA GLU A 406 -35.92 5.43 -6.17
C GLU A 406 -34.78 4.42 -6.05
N TRP A 407 -35.15 3.15 -5.92
CA TRP A 407 -34.24 2.01 -5.91
C TRP A 407 -34.57 1.16 -7.14
N PRO A 408 -33.58 0.62 -7.89
CA PRO A 408 -32.20 0.28 -7.51
C PRO A 408 -31.10 1.31 -7.77
N ALA A 409 -30.00 1.19 -7.01
CA ALA A 409 -28.71 1.74 -7.40
C ALA A 409 -28.14 0.95 -8.59
N ALA A 410 -27.36 1.59 -9.45
CA ALA A 410 -26.77 0.99 -10.63
C ALA A 410 -25.25 1.19 -10.65
N VAL A 411 -24.51 0.18 -11.12
CA VAL A 411 -23.09 0.33 -11.42
C VAL A 411 -22.95 0.92 -12.81
N ARG A 412 -22.14 1.96 -12.93
CA ARG A 412 -21.84 2.62 -14.20
C ARG A 412 -20.36 2.64 -14.50
N VAL A 413 -20.04 2.76 -15.78
CA VAL A 413 -18.68 2.94 -16.30
C VAL A 413 -18.67 4.11 -17.27
N ALA A 414 -17.85 5.12 -17.00
CA ALA A 414 -17.58 6.22 -17.92
C ALA A 414 -16.18 6.04 -18.55
N ARG A 415 -16.05 6.32 -19.85
CA ARG A 415 -14.74 6.37 -20.52
C ARG A 415 -14.22 7.79 -20.56
N LEU A 416 -12.92 8.00 -20.41
CA LEU A 416 -12.31 9.33 -20.47
C LEU A 416 -12.50 10.03 -21.83
N ASP A 417 -12.62 9.26 -22.91
CA ASP A 417 -12.88 9.77 -24.26
C ASP A 417 -14.38 9.93 -24.58
N ASP A 418 -15.27 9.48 -23.68
CA ASP A 418 -16.72 9.57 -23.82
C ASP A 418 -17.41 9.69 -22.44
N LEU A 419 -17.09 10.77 -21.71
CA LEU A 419 -17.63 10.98 -20.36
C LEU A 419 -19.14 11.23 -20.36
N ASP A 420 -19.71 11.70 -21.47
CA ASP A 420 -21.11 12.09 -21.58
C ASP A 420 -22.08 10.90 -21.67
N HIS A 421 -21.59 9.69 -21.96
CA HIS A 421 -22.41 8.50 -22.18
C HIS A 421 -21.97 7.32 -21.30
N PRO A 422 -22.07 7.43 -19.96
CA PRO A 422 -21.69 6.34 -19.06
C PRO A 422 -22.56 5.10 -19.29
N TRP A 423 -21.92 3.94 -19.37
CA TRP A 423 -22.56 2.65 -19.57
C TRP A 423 -23.17 2.14 -18.26
N VAL A 424 -24.35 1.54 -18.33
CA VAL A 424 -24.98 0.84 -17.19
C VAL A 424 -24.54 -0.63 -17.22
N ILE A 425 -23.90 -1.09 -16.15
CA ILE A 425 -23.27 -2.41 -16.06
C ILE A 425 -24.12 -3.41 -15.25
N SER A 426 -24.77 -2.96 -14.18
CA SER A 426 -25.63 -3.80 -13.34
C SER A 426 -27.00 -4.06 -13.98
N GLN A 427 -27.69 -5.10 -13.53
CA GLN A 427 -29.08 -5.41 -13.96
C GLN A 427 -30.11 -4.72 -13.06
N GLU A 428 -31.32 -4.47 -13.60
CA GLU A 428 -32.41 -3.73 -12.91
C GLU A 428 -32.93 -4.41 -11.63
N ASP A 429 -32.72 -5.70 -11.45
CA ASP A 429 -33.19 -6.45 -10.27
C ASP A 429 -32.11 -6.62 -9.19
N GLU A 430 -30.90 -6.11 -9.40
CA GLU A 430 -29.82 -6.22 -8.44
C GLU A 430 -29.90 -5.16 -7.34
N ALA A 431 -29.84 -5.60 -6.09
CA ALA A 431 -29.78 -4.75 -4.92
C ALA A 431 -28.34 -4.21 -4.68
N VAL A 432 -27.80 -3.48 -5.65
CA VAL A 432 -26.44 -2.89 -5.61
C VAL A 432 -26.29 -2.00 -4.38
N LEU A 433 -25.21 -2.16 -3.61
CA LEU A 433 -24.98 -1.35 -2.41
C LEU A 433 -24.22 -0.05 -2.75
N PRO A 434 -24.82 1.15 -2.61
CA PRO A 434 -24.21 2.41 -3.00
C PRO A 434 -23.07 2.86 -2.08
N PHE A 435 -22.94 2.31 -0.88
CA PHE A 435 -21.90 2.74 0.06
C PHE A 435 -20.67 1.83 0.08
N PHE A 436 -20.55 0.92 -0.89
CA PHE A 436 -19.46 -0.02 -0.98
C PHE A 436 -18.70 0.23 -2.29
N PRO A 437 -17.36 0.18 -2.26
CA PRO A 437 -16.58 0.49 -3.44
C PRO A 437 -16.75 -0.58 -4.52
N VAL A 438 -16.72 -0.11 -5.77
CA VAL A 438 -16.51 -0.95 -6.95
C VAL A 438 -15.02 -1.26 -7.12
N ALA A 439 -14.68 -2.27 -7.92
CA ALA A 439 -13.30 -2.53 -8.34
C ALA A 439 -13.28 -3.04 -9.78
N TRP A 440 -12.10 -3.04 -10.42
CA TRP A 440 -11.91 -3.55 -11.77
C TRP A 440 -11.30 -4.94 -11.78
N SER A 441 -11.66 -5.81 -12.72
CA SER A 441 -10.87 -7.01 -12.97
C SER A 441 -9.50 -6.65 -13.53
N PRO A 442 -8.51 -7.55 -13.41
CA PRO A 442 -7.20 -7.34 -14.00
C PRO A 442 -7.22 -7.12 -15.51
N ASP A 443 -8.21 -7.60 -16.25
CA ASP A 443 -8.30 -7.34 -17.70
C ASP A 443 -8.95 -5.99 -18.06
N ASP A 444 -9.36 -5.18 -17.08
CA ASP A 444 -10.13 -3.94 -17.27
C ASP A 444 -11.45 -4.12 -18.05
N GLN A 445 -11.90 -5.37 -18.25
CA GLN A 445 -13.14 -5.70 -18.96
C GLN A 445 -14.30 -6.05 -18.02
N HIS A 446 -14.04 -6.20 -16.73
CA HIS A 446 -15.07 -6.52 -15.75
C HIS A 446 -15.00 -5.60 -14.53
N VAL A 447 -16.16 -5.43 -13.89
CA VAL A 447 -16.32 -4.64 -12.68
C VAL A 447 -16.87 -5.52 -11.56
N PHE A 448 -16.30 -5.38 -10.37
CA PHE A 448 -16.79 -5.94 -9.13
C PHE A 448 -17.67 -4.95 -8.40
N PHE A 449 -18.77 -5.44 -7.84
CA PHE A 449 -19.63 -4.64 -6.99
C PHE A 449 -20.37 -5.52 -5.99
N MET A 450 -20.86 -4.91 -4.91
CA MET A 450 -21.58 -5.62 -3.87
C MET A 450 -23.09 -5.51 -4.05
N VAL A 451 -23.79 -6.61 -3.84
CA VAL A 451 -25.25 -6.68 -3.82
C VAL A 451 -25.76 -7.27 -2.52
N ALA A 452 -26.93 -6.82 -2.06
CA ALA A 452 -27.70 -7.48 -1.02
C ALA A 452 -28.56 -8.60 -1.61
N SER A 453 -29.03 -9.53 -0.76
CA SER A 453 -30.02 -10.54 -1.18
C SER A 453 -31.45 -9.98 -1.32
N GLY A 454 -31.68 -8.81 -0.75
CA GLY A 454 -32.96 -8.11 -0.75
C GLY A 454 -32.86 -6.80 0.01
N ILE A 455 -33.85 -5.95 -0.20
CA ILE A 455 -33.94 -4.65 0.44
C ILE A 455 -35.35 -4.48 0.99
N GLU A 456 -35.42 -4.10 2.26
CA GLU A 456 -36.67 -3.77 2.93
C GLU A 456 -36.74 -2.28 3.19
N GLU A 457 -37.79 -1.61 2.72
CA GLU A 457 -38.07 -0.24 3.10
C GLU A 457 -38.51 -0.20 4.56
N THR A 458 -37.83 0.59 5.39
CA THR A 458 -38.11 0.63 6.84
C THR A 458 -39.34 1.44 7.23
N GLY A 459 -40.08 1.97 6.25
CA GLY A 459 -41.21 2.88 6.43
C GLY A 459 -40.80 4.32 6.77
N ARG A 460 -39.50 4.61 6.89
CA ARG A 460 -38.96 5.98 6.87
C ARG A 460 -38.44 6.25 5.45
N VAL A 461 -38.93 7.32 4.83
CA VAL A 461 -38.51 7.73 3.46
C VAL A 461 -36.98 7.84 3.41
N GLY A 462 -36.37 7.11 2.49
CA GLY A 462 -34.91 7.08 2.29
C GLY A 462 -34.12 6.15 3.21
N TRP A 463 -34.80 5.34 4.04
CA TRP A 463 -34.14 4.37 4.94
C TRP A 463 -34.43 2.94 4.49
N TRP A 464 -33.38 2.29 4.00
CA TRP A 464 -33.40 0.93 3.48
C TRP A 464 -32.66 -0.01 4.43
N ASN A 465 -33.27 -1.13 4.78
CA ASN A 465 -32.58 -2.25 5.43
C ASN A 465 -32.05 -3.19 4.36
N TRP A 466 -30.73 -3.34 4.27
CA TRP A 466 -30.13 -4.32 3.39
C TRP A 466 -30.15 -5.70 4.04
N LEU A 467 -30.79 -6.65 3.37
CA LEU A 467 -30.86 -8.03 3.83
C LEU A 467 -29.67 -8.82 3.32
N GLY A 468 -28.88 -9.36 4.25
CA GLY A 468 -27.86 -10.36 3.93
C GLY A 468 -28.49 -11.71 3.52
N PRO A 469 -27.72 -12.59 2.86
CA PRO A 469 -26.28 -12.48 2.65
C PRO A 469 -25.91 -11.50 1.54
N PHE A 470 -24.85 -10.73 1.77
CA PHE A 470 -24.24 -9.89 0.74
C PHE A 470 -23.42 -10.73 -0.23
N LYS A 471 -23.23 -10.29 -1.46
CA LYS A 471 -22.42 -11.00 -2.46
C LYS A 471 -21.61 -9.99 -3.26
N ILE A 472 -20.42 -10.39 -3.68
CA ILE A 472 -19.69 -9.69 -4.74
C ILE A 472 -20.13 -10.30 -6.07
N LYS A 473 -20.49 -9.42 -7.00
CA LYS A 473 -20.79 -9.74 -8.39
C LYS A 473 -19.64 -9.34 -9.29
N ILE A 474 -19.51 -10.02 -10.43
CA ILE A 474 -18.61 -9.69 -11.52
C ILE A 474 -19.47 -9.48 -12.76
N ALA A 475 -19.39 -8.31 -13.37
CA ALA A 475 -20.07 -8.00 -14.62
C ALA A 475 -19.06 -7.54 -15.68
N SER A 476 -19.20 -8.03 -16.91
CA SER A 476 -18.43 -7.49 -18.03
C SER A 476 -18.96 -6.10 -18.41
N ILE A 477 -18.06 -5.20 -18.83
CA ILE A 477 -18.43 -3.92 -19.41
C ILE A 477 -19.12 -4.09 -20.77
N ASN A 478 -18.93 -5.23 -21.41
CA ASN A 478 -19.61 -5.64 -22.62
C ASN A 478 -20.78 -6.60 -22.25
N PRO A 479 -22.04 -6.14 -22.24
CA PRO A 479 -23.17 -6.96 -21.80
C PRO A 479 -23.42 -8.19 -22.70
N SER A 480 -22.80 -8.27 -23.88
CA SER A 480 -22.90 -9.43 -24.76
C SER A 480 -22.02 -10.63 -24.35
N GLU A 481 -21.04 -10.43 -23.45
CA GLU A 481 -20.08 -11.48 -23.04
C GLU A 481 -20.62 -12.47 -22.02
N GLY A 482 -21.78 -12.21 -21.43
CA GLY A 482 -22.47 -13.16 -20.56
C GLY A 482 -23.24 -12.50 -19.43
N PRO A 483 -23.99 -13.29 -18.64
CA PRO A 483 -24.70 -12.80 -17.47
C PRO A 483 -23.73 -12.42 -16.34
N ILE A 484 -24.21 -11.58 -15.42
CA ILE A 484 -23.51 -11.22 -14.18
C ILE A 484 -23.27 -12.48 -13.34
N ARG A 485 -22.05 -12.62 -12.81
CA ARG A 485 -21.58 -13.82 -12.09
C ARG A 485 -21.36 -13.53 -10.61
N ASP A 486 -21.58 -14.52 -9.75
CA ASP A 486 -21.19 -14.43 -8.34
C ASP A 486 -19.67 -14.66 -8.20
N PHE A 487 -18.95 -13.76 -7.51
CA PHE A 487 -17.55 -13.97 -7.15
C PHE A 487 -17.43 -15.09 -6.12
N LYS A 488 -16.75 -16.17 -6.50
CA LYS A 488 -16.46 -17.30 -5.60
C LYS A 488 -15.31 -16.96 -4.65
N SER A 489 -15.59 -16.39 -3.48
CA SER A 489 -14.56 -16.12 -2.47
C SER A 489 -13.87 -17.41 -2.01
N PRO A 490 -12.53 -17.43 -1.83
CA PRO A 490 -11.84 -18.56 -1.19
C PRO A 490 -12.09 -18.60 0.32
N PHE A 491 -12.61 -17.51 0.91
CA PHE A 491 -13.04 -17.49 2.30
C PHE A 491 -14.45 -18.05 2.41
N HIS A 492 -14.63 -19.01 3.32
CA HIS A 492 -15.95 -19.55 3.64
C HIS A 492 -16.83 -18.48 4.30
N ASP A 493 -18.13 -18.49 3.96
CA ASP A 493 -19.12 -17.67 4.64
C ASP A 493 -19.12 -18.03 6.14
N ILE A 494 -18.71 -17.08 6.98
CA ILE A 494 -18.83 -17.22 8.43
C ILE A 494 -20.29 -16.90 8.79
N GLU A 495 -21.10 -17.93 9.01
CA GLU A 495 -22.42 -17.75 9.61
C GLU A 495 -22.26 -17.28 11.06
N PHE A 496 -22.25 -15.96 11.27
CA PHE A 496 -22.21 -15.40 12.62
C PHE A 496 -23.60 -15.56 13.26
N PRO A 497 -23.70 -16.11 14.48
CA PRO A 497 -24.99 -16.29 15.16
C PRO A 497 -25.65 -14.98 15.62
N ILE A 498 -24.96 -13.84 15.50
CA ILE A 498 -25.46 -12.51 15.84
C ILE A 498 -25.75 -11.77 14.54
N LYS A 499 -27.02 -11.47 14.29
CA LYS A 499 -27.45 -10.57 13.20
C LYS A 499 -27.02 -9.14 13.55
N LEU A 500 -25.79 -8.74 13.20
CA LEU A 500 -25.44 -7.33 13.16
C LEU A 500 -26.04 -6.70 11.89
N GLN A 501 -26.35 -5.40 11.96
CA GLN A 501 -26.83 -4.63 10.80
C GLN A 501 -25.75 -4.39 9.73
N VAL A 502 -24.50 -4.76 10.01
CA VAL A 502 -23.35 -4.62 9.12
C VAL A 502 -22.92 -6.02 8.65
N PRO A 503 -22.56 -6.22 7.36
CA PRO A 503 -22.07 -7.50 6.83
C PRO A 503 -20.97 -8.12 7.72
N LEU A 504 -21.31 -9.15 8.50
CA LEU A 504 -20.30 -9.94 9.22
C LEU A 504 -19.77 -11.02 8.28
N GLY A 505 -18.46 -11.04 8.03
CA GLY A 505 -17.78 -12.15 7.35
C GLY A 505 -17.68 -12.08 5.83
N LYS A 506 -17.99 -10.94 5.20
CA LYS A 506 -17.82 -10.76 3.75
C LYS A 506 -16.87 -9.60 3.45
N THR A 507 -16.17 -9.70 2.33
CA THR A 507 -15.34 -8.63 1.77
C THR A 507 -16.17 -7.35 1.63
N ILE A 508 -15.81 -6.31 2.37
CA ILE A 508 -16.55 -5.02 2.42
C ILE A 508 -15.93 -3.95 1.50
N ALA A 509 -14.74 -4.17 0.95
CA ALA A 509 -14.10 -3.21 0.06
C ALA A 509 -13.18 -3.93 -0.93
N PRO A 510 -13.70 -4.39 -2.08
CA PRO A 510 -12.85 -4.92 -3.14
C PRO A 510 -11.95 -3.79 -3.66
N HIS A 511 -10.65 -4.04 -3.76
CA HIS A 511 -9.73 -3.22 -4.55
C HIS A 511 -8.73 -4.14 -5.25
N THR A 512 -8.63 -4.04 -6.55
CA THR A 512 -7.72 -4.86 -7.34
C THR A 512 -6.44 -4.13 -7.67
N LEU A 513 -5.37 -4.86 -7.91
CA LEU A 513 -4.14 -4.32 -8.47
C LEU A 513 -3.50 -5.34 -9.40
N LYS A 514 -3.06 -4.88 -10.58
CA LYS A 514 -2.14 -5.63 -11.44
C LYS A 514 -0.77 -5.62 -10.79
N LEU A 515 -0.30 -6.76 -10.32
CA LEU A 515 0.99 -6.89 -9.68
C LEU A 515 1.93 -7.68 -10.60
N PRO A 516 3.24 -7.34 -10.66
CA PRO A 516 4.21 -8.04 -11.50
C PRO A 516 4.32 -9.56 -11.27
N TRP A 517 3.75 -10.04 -10.17
CA TRP A 517 3.85 -11.41 -9.66
C TRP A 517 2.48 -12.12 -9.49
N GLY A 518 1.41 -11.52 -10.00
CA GLY A 518 0.06 -12.09 -10.04
C GLY A 518 -1.02 -11.14 -9.54
N ASP A 519 -2.14 -11.08 -10.25
CA ASP A 519 -3.22 -10.16 -9.93
C ASP A 519 -3.95 -10.54 -8.65
N ALA A 520 -4.44 -9.54 -7.93
CA ALA A 520 -5.05 -9.78 -6.63
C ALA A 520 -6.15 -8.81 -6.28
N LEU A 521 -7.11 -9.33 -5.52
CA LEU A 521 -8.16 -8.59 -4.85
C LEU A 521 -7.76 -8.37 -3.39
N LEU A 522 -7.65 -7.11 -3.00
CA LEU A 522 -7.68 -6.69 -1.61
C LEU A 522 -9.11 -6.74 -1.11
N CYS A 523 -9.28 -7.34 0.05
CA CYS A 523 -10.55 -7.46 0.73
C CYS A 523 -10.36 -7.00 2.17
N VAL A 524 -11.36 -6.34 2.74
CA VAL A 524 -11.43 -6.12 4.20
C VAL A 524 -12.52 -7.01 4.78
N ASN A 525 -12.19 -7.76 5.82
CA ASN A 525 -13.09 -8.66 6.53
C ASN A 525 -13.00 -8.38 8.04
N TRP A 526 -14.04 -7.80 8.62
CA TRP A 526 -14.22 -7.42 10.04
C TRP A 526 -12.95 -7.49 10.91
N GLY A 527 -12.07 -6.51 10.73
CA GLY A 527 -10.83 -6.37 11.50
C GLY A 527 -9.57 -6.80 10.76
N ASN A 528 -9.68 -7.42 9.58
CA ASN A 528 -8.51 -7.88 8.83
C ASN A 528 -8.52 -7.47 7.37
N ILE A 529 -7.31 -7.28 6.85
CA ILE A 529 -7.03 -7.11 5.43
C ILE A 529 -6.68 -8.48 4.86
N ALA A 530 -7.24 -8.81 3.71
CA ALA A 530 -7.04 -10.08 3.04
C ALA A 530 -6.67 -9.87 1.56
N TYR A 531 -5.82 -10.76 1.08
CA TYR A 531 -5.35 -10.88 -0.29
C TYR A 531 -5.99 -12.12 -0.90
N VAL A 532 -6.61 -11.97 -2.07
CA VAL A 532 -7.20 -13.06 -2.84
C VAL A 532 -6.63 -13.03 -4.26
N PRO A 533 -5.88 -14.06 -4.69
CA PRO A 533 -5.42 -14.18 -6.07
C PRO A 533 -6.59 -14.19 -7.06
N LEU A 534 -6.43 -13.45 -8.16
CA LEU A 534 -7.42 -13.35 -9.23
C LEU A 534 -6.92 -13.96 -10.55
N GLU A 535 -7.86 -14.51 -11.31
CA GLU A 535 -7.74 -14.70 -12.74
C GLU A 535 -8.02 -13.36 -13.46
N GLN A 536 -7.69 -13.28 -14.75
CA GLN A 536 -7.80 -12.05 -15.54
C GLN A 536 -9.22 -11.47 -15.61
N ASP A 537 -10.24 -12.34 -15.61
CA ASP A 537 -11.65 -11.95 -15.60
C ASP A 537 -12.17 -11.53 -14.22
N GLY A 538 -11.28 -11.49 -13.22
CA GLY A 538 -11.59 -11.14 -11.85
C GLY A 538 -12.11 -12.28 -10.99
N GLN A 539 -12.31 -13.49 -11.50
CA GLN A 539 -12.66 -14.62 -10.64
C GLN A 539 -11.47 -15.01 -9.77
N SER A 540 -11.69 -15.41 -8.52
CA SER A 540 -10.62 -15.99 -7.69
C SER A 540 -9.96 -17.19 -8.38
N VAL A 541 -8.65 -17.31 -8.23
CA VAL A 541 -7.92 -18.48 -8.76
C VAL A 541 -8.39 -19.73 -8.01
N GLU A 542 -8.78 -20.76 -8.76
CA GLU A 542 -9.32 -21.99 -8.19
C GLU A 542 -8.28 -22.66 -7.27
N ASN A 543 -8.69 -23.06 -6.07
CA ASN A 543 -7.85 -23.63 -5.00
C ASN A 543 -6.80 -22.68 -4.41
N ALA A 544 -6.69 -21.44 -4.90
CA ALA A 544 -5.80 -20.47 -4.29
C ALA A 544 -6.36 -20.04 -2.93
N PRO A 545 -5.55 -20.15 -1.87
CA PRO A 545 -5.97 -19.71 -0.55
C PRO A 545 -6.03 -18.18 -0.52
N GLY A 546 -7.05 -17.65 0.14
CA GLY A 546 -7.01 -16.27 0.59
C GLY A 546 -5.99 -16.13 1.73
N LEU A 547 -5.20 -15.06 1.72
CA LEU A 547 -4.18 -14.77 2.71
C LEU A 547 -4.59 -13.56 3.54
N PHE A 548 -4.48 -13.63 4.86
CA PHE A 548 -4.63 -12.44 5.70
C PHE A 548 -3.31 -11.66 5.77
N LEU A 549 -3.39 -10.36 5.52
CA LEU A 549 -2.28 -9.41 5.63
C LEU A 549 -2.19 -8.79 7.02
N THR A 550 -3.28 -8.85 7.79
CA THR A 550 -3.34 -8.50 9.22
C THR A 550 -4.08 -9.61 9.97
N ASP A 551 -3.82 -9.73 11.27
CA ASP A 551 -4.47 -10.65 12.22
C ASP A 551 -4.92 -9.87 13.47
N PHE A 552 -5.63 -8.76 13.27
CA PHE A 552 -6.14 -7.95 14.37
C PHE A 552 -7.26 -8.69 15.09
N ASN A 553 -7.34 -8.43 16.39
CA ASN A 553 -8.47 -8.87 17.19
C ASN A 553 -9.74 -8.11 16.75
N GLN A 554 -10.66 -8.80 16.07
CA GLN A 554 -11.93 -8.25 15.58
C GLN A 554 -12.83 -7.60 16.65
N TYR A 555 -12.60 -7.91 17.93
CA TYR A 555 -13.30 -7.28 19.06
C TYR A 555 -12.66 -5.97 19.52
N LYS A 556 -11.48 -5.64 19.00
CA LYS A 556 -10.70 -4.45 19.33
C LYS A 556 -10.40 -3.59 18.12
N CYS A 557 -10.46 -4.13 16.91
CA CYS A 557 -10.15 -3.38 15.71
C CYS A 557 -11.13 -3.75 14.61
N PHE A 558 -11.63 -2.74 13.92
CA PHE A 558 -12.42 -2.88 12.70
C PHE A 558 -11.67 -2.20 11.56
N VAL A 559 -11.57 -2.86 10.40
CA VAL A 559 -10.94 -2.31 9.19
C VAL A 559 -12.05 -2.06 8.19
N GLY A 560 -12.22 -0.80 7.77
CA GLY A 560 -13.34 -0.36 6.94
C GLY A 560 -13.03 -0.25 5.46
N ALA A 561 -11.78 0.06 5.11
CA ALA A 561 -11.34 0.21 3.73
C ALA A 561 -9.84 -0.04 3.63
N ALA A 562 -9.37 -0.48 2.46
CA ALA A 562 -7.95 -0.62 2.17
C ALA A 562 -7.68 -0.33 0.68
N VAL A 563 -6.50 0.21 0.38
CA VAL A 563 -6.03 0.49 -0.98
C VAL A 563 -4.56 0.08 -1.11
N TRP A 564 -4.20 -0.46 -2.25
CA TRP A 564 -2.82 -0.80 -2.55
C TRP A 564 -2.00 0.44 -2.89
N ALA A 565 -0.72 0.42 -2.53
CA ALA A 565 0.26 1.26 -3.22
C ALA A 565 0.58 0.64 -4.60
N PRO A 566 0.93 1.44 -5.63
CA PRO A 566 1.17 0.95 -7.00
C PRO A 566 2.18 -0.21 -7.14
N SER A 567 3.17 -0.31 -6.26
CA SER A 567 4.13 -1.44 -6.25
C SER A 567 3.60 -2.72 -5.60
N GLY A 568 2.50 -2.63 -4.83
CA GLY A 568 2.01 -3.69 -3.95
C GLY A 568 2.82 -3.86 -2.66
N SER A 569 3.84 -3.03 -2.41
CA SER A 569 4.71 -3.18 -1.23
C SER A 569 4.10 -2.62 0.07
N LYS A 570 3.12 -1.73 -0.06
CA LYS A 570 2.40 -1.07 1.04
C LYS A 570 0.88 -1.11 0.81
N ILE A 571 0.14 -1.00 1.91
CA ILE A 571 -1.32 -0.83 1.88
C ILE A 571 -1.69 0.33 2.79
N ALA A 572 -2.52 1.26 2.32
CA ALA A 572 -3.19 2.23 3.18
C ALA A 572 -4.57 1.68 3.55
N PHE A 573 -4.95 1.77 4.82
CA PHE A 573 -6.22 1.24 5.30
C PHE A 573 -6.83 2.10 6.39
N ALA A 574 -8.16 2.18 6.43
CA ALA A 574 -8.92 2.80 7.50
C ALA A 574 -9.21 1.78 8.58
N ALA A 575 -8.92 2.12 9.84
CA ALA A 575 -9.25 1.28 10.98
C ALA A 575 -9.83 2.08 12.15
N ILE A 576 -10.71 1.41 12.89
CA ILE A 576 -11.31 1.84 14.15
C ILE A 576 -10.63 1.08 15.28
N GLU A 577 -9.99 1.81 16.20
CA GLU A 577 -9.36 1.25 17.39
C GLU A 577 -10.37 1.13 18.54
N ASN A 578 -10.28 0.04 19.30
CA ASN A 578 -11.14 -0.28 20.44
C ASN A 578 -12.64 -0.23 20.13
N LEU A 579 -13.02 -0.39 18.86
CA LEU A 579 -14.38 -0.20 18.35
C LEU A 579 -14.97 1.18 18.72
N ASN A 580 -14.12 2.20 18.87
CA ASN A 580 -14.56 3.58 19.01
C ASN A 580 -15.06 4.11 17.66
N LEU A 581 -16.34 3.90 17.37
CA LEU A 581 -16.96 4.23 16.07
C LEU A 581 -17.00 5.73 15.74
N ASP A 582 -16.59 6.57 16.68
CA ASP A 582 -16.42 8.02 16.54
C ASP A 582 -14.98 8.39 16.11
N SER A 583 -14.13 7.40 15.78
CA SER A 583 -12.78 7.65 15.26
C SER A 583 -12.31 6.56 14.32
N VAL A 584 -12.18 6.91 13.05
CA VAL A 584 -11.53 6.15 11.99
C VAL A 584 -10.25 6.86 11.61
N ASN A 585 -9.16 6.11 11.63
CA ASN A 585 -7.86 6.62 11.25
C ASN A 585 -7.32 5.85 10.06
N VAL A 586 -6.54 6.54 9.22
CA VAL A 586 -5.80 5.89 8.14
C VAL A 586 -4.42 5.48 8.63
N TYR A 587 -4.04 4.26 8.28
CA TYR A 587 -2.75 3.66 8.56
C TYR A 587 -2.10 3.16 7.28
N ILE A 588 -0.78 3.02 7.27
CA ILE A 588 -0.01 2.37 6.23
C ILE A 588 0.62 1.09 6.81
N LEU A 589 0.35 -0.05 6.19
CA LEU A 589 1.05 -1.30 6.42
C LEU A 589 2.24 -1.41 5.46
N TYR A 590 3.45 -1.58 5.99
CA TYR A 590 4.67 -1.83 5.23
C TYR A 590 5.05 -3.32 5.23
N GLY A 591 5.89 -3.73 4.27
CA GLY A 591 6.43 -5.09 4.22
C GLY A 591 5.38 -6.13 3.82
N VAL A 592 4.39 -5.72 3.01
CA VAL A 592 3.28 -6.58 2.60
C VAL A 592 3.76 -7.85 1.90
N GLU A 593 4.78 -7.74 1.05
CA GLU A 593 5.39 -8.88 0.36
C GLU A 593 6.02 -9.90 1.31
N ASP A 594 6.64 -9.44 2.40
CA ASP A 594 7.22 -10.32 3.42
C ASP A 594 6.12 -11.04 4.21
N ILE A 595 4.96 -10.41 4.40
CA ILE A 595 3.79 -11.05 5.01
C ILE A 595 3.22 -12.11 4.06
N LEU A 596 3.00 -11.75 2.80
CA LEU A 596 2.48 -12.64 1.75
C LEU A 596 3.34 -13.88 1.57
N ASP A 597 4.65 -13.71 1.54
CA ASP A 597 5.57 -14.85 1.36
C ASP A 597 5.85 -15.61 2.65
N GLY A 598 5.33 -15.15 3.79
CA GLY A 598 5.53 -15.79 5.09
C GLY A 598 6.93 -15.60 5.69
N PHE A 599 7.63 -14.54 5.30
CA PHE A 599 8.85 -14.07 5.97
C PHE A 599 8.54 -13.39 7.30
N THR A 600 7.38 -12.75 7.41
CA THR A 600 6.90 -12.17 8.66
C THR A 600 5.44 -12.56 8.89
N PRO A 601 5.00 -12.73 10.15
CA PRO A 601 3.59 -12.96 10.42
C PRO A 601 2.77 -11.67 10.19
N PRO A 602 1.47 -11.80 9.86
CA PRO A 602 0.55 -10.66 9.84
C PRO A 602 0.56 -9.89 11.18
N PRO A 603 0.56 -8.54 11.17
CA PRO A 603 0.42 -7.72 12.38
C PRO A 603 -0.84 -8.03 13.17
N ARG A 604 -0.75 -8.02 14.50
CA ARG A 604 -1.89 -8.29 15.41
C ARG A 604 -2.52 -7.06 16.05
N SER A 605 -1.95 -5.89 15.79
CA SER A 605 -2.42 -4.60 16.28
C SER A 605 -1.95 -3.50 15.33
N VAL A 606 -2.69 -2.40 15.26
CA VAL A 606 -2.29 -1.18 14.54
C VAL A 606 -1.05 -0.49 15.14
N HIS A 607 -0.60 -0.92 16.32
CA HIS A 607 0.65 -0.45 16.94
C HIS A 607 1.88 -1.30 16.56
N ASP A 608 1.75 -2.27 15.66
CA ASP A 608 2.90 -2.98 15.09
C ASP A 608 3.88 -1.98 14.46
N PRO A 609 5.21 -2.11 14.65
CA PRO A 609 6.19 -1.15 14.10
C PRO A 609 6.19 -1.06 12.57
N ARG A 610 5.59 -2.05 11.88
CA ARG A 610 5.36 -2.02 10.43
C ARG A 610 4.10 -1.26 10.03
N ILE A 611 3.36 -0.72 10.99
CA ILE A 611 2.15 0.06 10.76
C ILE A 611 2.40 1.50 11.22
N LYS A 612 2.10 2.44 10.32
CA LYS A 612 2.22 3.88 10.58
C LYS A 612 0.83 4.52 10.50
N ARG A 613 0.40 5.21 11.55
CA ARG A 613 -0.76 6.12 11.47
C ARG A 613 -0.40 7.32 10.59
N VAL A 614 -1.24 7.62 9.60
CA VAL A 614 -0.98 8.63 8.57
C VAL A 614 -1.11 10.04 9.12
N ALA A 615 -2.19 10.34 9.84
CA ALA A 615 -2.39 11.64 10.48
C ALA A 615 -2.99 11.47 11.88
N PRO A 616 -2.33 11.97 12.94
CA PRO A 616 -2.82 11.88 14.32
C PRO A 616 -3.80 13.03 14.65
N ILE A 617 -4.90 13.10 13.91
CA ILE A 617 -5.96 14.12 14.05
C ILE A 617 -7.25 13.48 14.55
N GLU A 618 -8.19 14.32 14.99
CA GLU A 618 -9.44 13.86 15.64
C GLU A 618 -10.54 13.48 14.64
N ASN A 619 -10.54 14.08 13.46
CA ASN A 619 -11.55 13.84 12.42
C ASN A 619 -11.41 12.45 11.79
N ASP A 620 -12.53 11.91 11.33
CA ASP A 620 -12.61 10.62 10.65
C ASP A 620 -11.94 10.63 9.28
N GLN A 621 -11.14 9.60 8.99
CA GLN A 621 -10.32 9.51 7.79
C GLN A 621 -10.64 8.28 6.92
N LEU A 622 -10.57 8.44 5.61
CA LEU A 622 -10.72 7.35 4.64
C LEU A 622 -9.54 7.28 3.66
N PRO A 623 -8.96 6.10 3.39
CA PRO A 623 -7.82 5.97 2.49
C PRO A 623 -8.26 6.16 1.04
N SER A 624 -7.50 6.96 0.30
CA SER A 624 -7.81 7.25 -1.11
C SER A 624 -6.85 6.57 -2.06
N GLY A 625 -5.54 6.64 -1.80
CA GLY A 625 -4.52 6.00 -2.63
C GLY A 625 -3.11 6.45 -2.26
N PHE A 626 -2.16 6.25 -3.17
CA PHE A 626 -0.77 6.70 -3.03
C PHE A 626 -0.36 7.52 -4.25
N SER A 627 0.66 8.37 -4.09
CA SER A 627 1.42 8.83 -5.26
C SER A 627 2.17 7.66 -5.86
N PHE A 628 2.50 7.75 -7.13
CA PHE A 628 3.14 6.65 -7.84
C PHE A 628 4.56 6.31 -7.39
N ASP A 629 5.30 7.32 -6.91
CA ASP A 629 6.59 7.14 -6.23
C ASP A 629 6.45 6.62 -4.79
N GLU A 630 5.21 6.43 -4.32
CA GLU A 630 4.81 5.98 -2.98
C GLU A 630 5.39 6.80 -1.83
N SER A 631 5.81 8.03 -2.12
CA SER A 631 6.28 8.99 -1.11
C SER A 631 5.12 9.70 -0.43
N LEU A 632 3.93 9.72 -1.04
CA LEU A 632 2.69 10.24 -0.47
C LEU A 632 1.61 9.18 -0.35
N VAL A 633 0.78 9.34 0.67
CA VAL A 633 -0.53 8.71 0.78
C VAL A 633 -1.58 9.81 0.69
N PHE A 634 -2.61 9.59 -0.11
CA PHE A 634 -3.79 10.43 -0.18
C PHE A 634 -4.89 9.83 0.69
N PHE A 635 -5.58 10.68 1.44
CA PHE A 635 -6.70 10.30 2.27
C PHE A 635 -7.74 11.43 2.29
N GLN A 636 -8.97 11.10 2.64
CA GLN A 636 -10.03 12.06 2.88
C GLN A 636 -10.24 12.21 4.36
N GLU A 637 -10.64 13.39 4.80
CA GLU A 637 -10.98 13.69 6.19
C GLU A 637 -12.32 14.41 6.22
N ASP A 638 -13.23 13.96 7.08
CA ASP A 638 -14.49 14.66 7.31
C ASP A 638 -14.27 15.88 8.22
N VAL A 639 -14.04 17.06 7.63
CA VAL A 639 -13.62 18.25 8.39
C VAL A 639 -14.72 18.84 9.26
N ASN A 640 -15.98 18.46 9.04
CA ASN A 640 -17.11 18.85 9.88
C ASN A 640 -17.49 17.79 10.94
N ASN A 641 -16.84 16.62 10.93
CA ASN A 641 -16.97 15.54 11.89
C ASN A 641 -18.43 15.06 12.10
N VAL A 642 -19.19 14.99 11.01
CA VAL A 642 -20.57 14.49 10.95
C VAL A 642 -20.62 12.99 10.63
N TRP A 643 -19.58 12.47 9.98
CA TRP A 643 -19.43 11.07 9.66
C TRP A 643 -19.36 10.25 10.95
N THR A 644 -20.00 9.09 10.94
CA THR A 644 -19.84 8.09 12.00
C THR A 644 -19.99 6.71 11.36
N ALA A 645 -19.23 5.73 11.85
CA ALA A 645 -19.33 4.36 11.32
C ALA A 645 -20.71 3.72 11.56
N PHE A 646 -21.49 4.24 12.52
CA PHE A 646 -22.84 3.75 12.82
C PHE A 646 -23.90 4.22 11.81
N TYR A 647 -23.67 5.36 11.16
CA TYR A 647 -24.60 5.97 10.23
C TYR A 647 -23.93 6.27 8.89
N PRO A 648 -23.52 5.25 8.12
CA PRO A 648 -22.91 5.44 6.80
C PRO A 648 -23.87 6.05 5.75
N MET A 649 -25.09 6.42 6.12
CA MET A 649 -25.96 7.24 5.27
C MET A 649 -25.68 8.75 5.41
N SER A 650 -24.94 9.18 6.45
CA SER A 650 -24.62 10.59 6.68
C SER A 650 -23.57 11.14 5.72
N TYR A 651 -23.02 10.34 4.79
CA TYR A 651 -22.03 10.78 3.79
C TYR A 651 -22.45 12.05 3.04
N GLY A 652 -23.72 12.18 2.68
CA GLY A 652 -24.22 13.39 2.00
C GLY A 652 -24.30 14.64 2.89
N LEU A 653 -23.98 14.53 4.18
CA LEU A 653 -23.86 15.63 5.14
C LEU A 653 -22.41 15.87 5.61
N CYS A 654 -21.50 15.00 5.20
CA CYS A 654 -20.08 15.09 5.55
C CYS A 654 -19.38 16.08 4.61
N ASP A 655 -18.37 16.76 5.13
CA ASP A 655 -17.53 17.67 4.37
C ASP A 655 -16.16 17.01 4.23
N PHE A 656 -16.05 16.10 3.26
CA PHE A 656 -14.82 15.35 3.06
C PHE A 656 -13.83 16.18 2.26
N ASP A 657 -12.72 16.57 2.87
CA ASP A 657 -11.63 17.24 2.19
C ASP A 657 -10.50 16.26 1.86
N LEU A 658 -9.81 16.51 0.75
CA LEU A 658 -8.64 15.77 0.33
C LEU A 658 -7.39 16.22 1.10
N PHE A 659 -6.66 15.26 1.63
CA PHE A 659 -5.37 15.45 2.27
C PHE A 659 -4.31 14.51 1.69
N TYR A 660 -3.06 14.93 1.77
CA TYR A 660 -1.92 14.04 1.57
C TYR A 660 -0.93 14.13 2.73
N ALA A 661 -0.21 13.04 2.97
CA ALA A 661 0.84 12.99 3.97
C ALA A 661 1.99 12.10 3.50
N ASN A 662 3.13 12.18 4.18
CA ASN A 662 4.31 11.38 3.88
C ASN A 662 4.05 9.88 4.12
N ALA A 663 4.30 9.04 3.11
CA ALA A 663 4.15 7.59 3.13
C ALA A 663 5.48 6.81 3.24
N MET A 664 6.58 7.50 3.54
CA MET A 664 7.86 6.88 3.84
C MET A 664 7.91 6.40 5.29
N THR A 665 8.64 5.30 5.50
CA THR A 665 8.88 4.71 6.82
C THR A 665 9.70 5.66 7.69
N GLY A 666 9.33 5.85 8.96
CA GLY A 666 10.09 6.66 9.92
C GLY A 666 9.85 8.18 9.83
N GLU A 667 9.34 8.69 8.71
CA GLU A 667 8.99 10.10 8.56
C GLU A 667 7.65 10.43 9.23
N PRO A 668 7.47 11.61 9.84
CA PRO A 668 6.20 12.01 10.43
C PRO A 668 5.13 12.19 9.34
N GLY A 669 3.91 11.74 9.62
CA GLY A 669 2.75 12.00 8.79
C GLY A 669 2.15 13.37 9.12
N MET A 670 2.69 14.43 8.51
CA MET A 670 2.09 15.76 8.58
C MET A 670 1.11 15.92 7.41
N PRO A 671 -0.20 16.03 7.67
CA PRO A 671 -1.17 16.14 6.61
C PRO A 671 -1.14 17.55 5.99
N THR A 672 -1.33 17.60 4.68
CA THR A 672 -1.51 18.84 3.91
C THR A 672 -2.83 18.74 3.15
N GLN A 673 -3.71 19.72 3.35
CA GLN A 673 -4.99 19.79 2.67
C GLN A 673 -4.80 20.23 1.21
N ILE A 674 -5.56 19.63 0.30
CA ILE A 674 -5.75 20.11 -1.06
C ILE A 674 -7.16 20.69 -1.09
N HIS A 675 -7.25 22.02 -1.18
CA HIS A 675 -8.54 22.71 -1.22
C HIS A 675 -9.21 22.54 -2.58
N LEU A 676 -10.22 21.68 -2.66
CA LEU A 676 -11.15 21.57 -3.78
C LEU A 676 -12.49 22.22 -3.40
N PRO A 677 -13.35 22.57 -4.37
CA PRO A 677 -14.70 23.03 -4.08
C PRO A 677 -15.53 21.92 -3.43
N ASP A 678 -16.31 22.29 -2.42
CA ASP A 678 -17.34 21.45 -1.78
C ASP A 678 -16.79 20.11 -1.21
N SER A 679 -17.70 19.21 -0.82
CA SER A 679 -17.35 17.91 -0.23
C SER A 679 -16.86 16.91 -1.28
N GLN A 680 -15.65 16.36 -1.11
CA GLN A 680 -14.92 15.52 -2.06
C GLN A 680 -14.97 14.03 -1.71
N VAL A 681 -16.18 13.50 -1.58
CA VAL A 681 -16.43 12.13 -1.13
C VAL A 681 -15.94 11.07 -2.12
N GLY A 682 -15.44 9.95 -1.60
CA GLY A 682 -15.15 8.74 -2.39
C GLY A 682 -13.98 8.92 -3.35
N MET A 683 -13.19 9.96 -3.16
CA MET A 683 -12.09 10.36 -4.03
C MET A 683 -11.06 9.24 -4.27
N LYS A 684 -10.65 9.03 -5.53
CA LYS A 684 -9.62 8.10 -5.95
C LYS A 684 -8.65 8.71 -6.96
N PRO A 685 -7.31 8.63 -6.72
CA PRO A 685 -6.33 8.96 -7.74
C PRO A 685 -6.35 7.92 -8.86
N SER A 686 -6.04 8.36 -10.08
CA SER A 686 -5.81 7.46 -11.21
C SER A 686 -4.55 6.61 -10.98
N PRO A 687 -4.38 5.47 -11.68
CA PRO A 687 -3.19 4.62 -11.55
C PRO A 687 -1.89 5.38 -11.84
N GLU A 688 -1.94 6.31 -12.78
CA GLU A 688 -0.87 7.24 -13.10
C GLU A 688 -0.77 8.42 -12.11
N GLY A 689 -1.63 8.53 -11.10
CA GLY A 689 -1.53 9.46 -9.96
C GLY A 689 -1.74 10.96 -10.25
N ASN A 690 -1.84 11.37 -11.51
CA ASN A 690 -1.97 12.78 -11.90
C ASN A 690 -3.41 13.24 -12.17
N ARG A 691 -4.40 12.36 -11.97
CA ARG A 691 -5.82 12.70 -12.00
C ARG A 691 -6.49 12.15 -10.75
N ILE A 692 -7.64 12.72 -10.43
CA ILE A 692 -8.52 12.28 -9.38
C ILE A 692 -9.94 12.23 -9.91
N ALA A 693 -10.69 11.21 -9.51
CA ALA A 693 -12.14 11.19 -9.60
C ALA A 693 -12.74 11.31 -8.19
N TYR A 694 -13.75 12.15 -8.01
CA TYR A 694 -14.44 12.30 -6.72
C TYR A 694 -15.90 12.70 -6.90
N CYS A 695 -16.71 12.39 -5.88
CA CYS A 695 -18.11 12.77 -5.83
C CYS A 695 -18.25 14.10 -5.09
N ASN A 696 -18.80 15.11 -5.75
CA ASN A 696 -19.19 16.36 -5.11
C ASN A 696 -20.61 16.25 -4.54
N TYR A 697 -20.75 16.54 -3.25
CA TYR A 697 -22.02 16.65 -2.55
C TYR A 697 -22.23 18.12 -2.10
N GLU A 698 -23.08 18.87 -2.81
CA GLU A 698 -23.37 20.27 -2.43
C GLU A 698 -24.35 20.32 -1.23
N ILE A 699 -23.84 20.73 -0.07
CA ILE A 699 -24.61 20.82 1.19
C ILE A 699 -25.06 22.28 1.38
N GLY A 700 -26.26 22.66 0.92
CA GLY A 700 -26.75 24.00 1.26
C GLY A 700 -28.08 24.50 0.69
N SER A 701 -28.56 23.99 -0.45
CA SER A 701 -29.65 24.65 -1.18
C SER A 701 -31.02 23.97 -1.08
N GLY A 702 -31.12 22.83 -0.38
CA GLY A 702 -32.34 22.00 -0.37
C GLY A 702 -32.62 21.29 -1.71
N ILE A 703 -31.82 21.56 -2.73
CA ILE A 703 -31.68 20.76 -3.95
C ILE A 703 -30.34 20.07 -3.81
N HIS A 704 -30.35 18.74 -3.78
CA HIS A 704 -29.11 18.01 -3.77
C HIS A 704 -28.53 18.00 -5.19
N ASN A 705 -27.51 18.83 -5.42
CA ASN A 705 -26.69 18.75 -6.61
C ASN A 705 -25.56 17.78 -6.29
N TYR A 706 -25.58 16.66 -7.00
CA TYR A 706 -24.52 15.67 -6.94
C TYR A 706 -23.80 15.67 -8.26
N GLU A 707 -22.48 15.65 -8.21
CA GLU A 707 -21.66 15.62 -9.41
C GLU A 707 -20.55 14.59 -9.25
N LEU A 708 -20.19 13.93 -10.34
CA LEU A 708 -18.96 13.16 -10.39
C LEU A 708 -17.94 13.98 -11.18
N ARG A 709 -16.86 14.38 -10.51
CA ARG A 709 -15.82 15.25 -11.05
C ARG A 709 -14.57 14.44 -11.34
N VAL A 710 -13.92 14.76 -12.45
CA VAL A 710 -12.58 14.29 -12.79
C VAL A 710 -11.69 15.52 -12.88
N VAL A 711 -10.63 15.54 -12.10
CA VAL A 711 -9.70 16.67 -11.99
C VAL A 711 -8.29 16.20 -12.29
N SER A 712 -7.53 16.95 -13.08
CA SER A 712 -6.09 16.73 -13.26
C SER A 712 -5.30 17.52 -12.22
N PHE A 713 -4.07 17.09 -11.94
CA PHE A 713 -3.13 17.81 -11.10
C PHE A 713 -2.04 18.49 -11.88
N ASP A 714 -1.72 19.70 -11.41
CA ASP A 714 -0.51 20.42 -11.73
C ASP A 714 0.44 20.29 -10.54
N ILE A 715 1.70 19.95 -10.78
CA ILE A 715 2.71 19.84 -9.72
C ILE A 715 3.75 20.92 -9.95
N GLU A 716 3.98 21.73 -8.91
CA GLU A 716 4.92 22.85 -8.96
C GLU A 716 6.05 22.71 -7.93
N ALA A 717 7.24 23.15 -8.32
CA ALA A 717 8.37 23.33 -7.41
C ALA A 717 9.18 24.57 -7.79
N GLU A 718 9.78 25.20 -6.78
CA GLU A 718 10.77 26.25 -6.99
C GLU A 718 12.11 25.64 -7.40
N MET A 719 12.69 26.14 -8.49
CA MET A 719 14.00 25.74 -8.95
C MET A 719 15.01 26.84 -8.65
N ASP A 720 16.11 26.48 -7.98
CA ASP A 720 17.20 27.41 -7.71
C ASP A 720 18.17 27.42 -8.90
N ALA A 721 18.59 28.61 -9.31
CA ALA A 721 19.49 28.75 -10.45
C ALA A 721 20.90 28.20 -10.17
N ASP A 722 21.39 28.35 -8.95
CA ASP A 722 22.74 27.94 -8.59
C ASP A 722 22.78 26.48 -8.14
N LEU A 723 21.76 26.03 -7.40
CA LEU A 723 21.72 24.70 -6.81
C LEU A 723 20.92 23.68 -7.65
N GLY A 724 20.15 24.15 -8.63
CA GLY A 724 19.26 23.30 -9.42
C GLY A 724 18.00 22.94 -8.64
N GLY A 725 17.48 21.74 -8.92
CA GLY A 725 16.30 21.23 -8.24
C GLY A 725 15.81 19.91 -8.81
N VAL A 726 14.83 19.31 -8.11
CA VAL A 726 14.12 18.11 -8.54
C VAL A 726 12.63 18.38 -8.42
N LEU A 727 11.88 18.06 -9.47
CA LEU A 727 10.43 18.04 -9.47
C LEU A 727 9.97 16.63 -9.84
N ILE A 728 9.11 16.05 -9.00
CA ILE A 728 8.56 14.71 -9.15
C ILE A 728 7.05 14.87 -9.14
N ASP A 729 6.38 14.55 -10.26
CA ASP A 729 4.94 14.54 -10.30
C ASP A 729 4.36 13.25 -9.70
N ASN A 730 3.04 13.20 -9.53
CA ASN A 730 2.38 12.03 -8.95
C ASN A 730 2.35 10.81 -9.88
N SER A 731 2.81 10.93 -11.13
CA SER A 731 2.88 9.89 -12.15
C SER A 731 4.26 9.27 -12.34
N GLY A 732 5.24 9.69 -11.53
CA GLY A 732 6.63 9.27 -11.67
C GLY A 732 7.40 9.99 -12.76
N THR A 733 6.84 11.04 -13.36
CA THR A 733 7.63 11.95 -14.19
C THR A 733 8.56 12.74 -13.30
N THR A 734 9.84 12.75 -13.67
CA THR A 734 10.85 13.49 -12.92
C THR A 734 11.59 14.47 -13.82
N LEU A 735 11.74 15.69 -13.34
CA LEU A 735 12.61 16.69 -13.93
C LEU A 735 13.74 16.98 -12.94
N ILE A 736 14.97 16.72 -13.37
CA ILE A 736 16.18 17.10 -12.64
C ILE A 736 16.80 18.29 -13.35
N VAL A 737 16.87 19.41 -12.65
CA VAL A 737 17.53 20.64 -13.08
C VAL A 737 18.93 20.65 -12.47
N PRO A 738 20.02 20.58 -13.26
CA PRO A 738 21.36 20.64 -12.70
C PRO A 738 21.71 22.05 -12.18
N PRO A 739 22.65 22.16 -11.23
CA PRO A 739 23.25 23.42 -10.81
C PRO A 739 23.71 24.27 -12.01
N GLY A 740 23.31 25.55 -12.06
CA GLY A 740 23.71 26.46 -13.13
C GLY A 740 22.96 26.31 -14.46
N ALA A 741 21.99 25.39 -14.56
CA ALA A 741 21.20 25.23 -15.78
C ALA A 741 20.30 26.44 -16.07
N LEU A 742 19.91 27.16 -15.02
CA LEU A 742 18.95 28.27 -15.09
C LEU A 742 19.68 29.61 -14.93
N GLY A 743 19.23 30.63 -15.67
CA GLY A 743 19.76 31.99 -15.52
C GLY A 743 19.22 32.75 -14.30
N LYS A 744 18.10 32.29 -13.72
CA LYS A 744 17.45 32.85 -12.52
C LYS A 744 16.50 31.82 -11.91
N ASN A 745 16.13 32.00 -10.65
CA ASN A 745 15.16 31.15 -9.96
C ASN A 745 13.76 31.35 -10.59
N PHE A 746 13.01 30.27 -10.73
CA PHE A 746 11.61 30.31 -11.15
C PHE A 746 10.88 29.03 -10.73
N LYS A 747 9.53 29.06 -10.81
CA LYS A 747 8.70 27.88 -10.56
C LYS A 747 8.51 27.07 -11.83
N VAL A 748 8.82 25.78 -11.77
CA VAL A 748 8.49 24.82 -12.82
C VAL A 748 7.16 24.17 -12.48
N LYS A 749 6.33 23.99 -13.50
CA LYS A 749 5.07 23.25 -13.41
C LYS A 749 5.08 22.05 -14.35
N ILE A 750 4.63 20.90 -13.87
CA ILE A 750 4.27 19.74 -14.69
C ILE A 750 2.75 19.60 -14.66
N SER A 751 2.12 19.62 -15.83
CA SER A 751 0.68 19.37 -15.99
C SER A 751 0.45 18.08 -16.76
N THR A 752 -0.57 17.31 -16.38
CA THR A 752 -1.06 16.18 -17.18
C THR A 752 -2.44 16.50 -17.76
N PRO A 753 -2.64 16.39 -19.07
CA PRO A 753 -3.93 16.60 -19.69
C PRO A 753 -4.80 15.33 -19.62
N PHE A 754 -6.12 15.51 -19.82
CA PHE A 754 -7.06 14.39 -19.88
C PHE A 754 -6.83 13.51 -21.11
N SER A 755 -6.61 14.14 -22.27
CA SER A 755 -6.33 13.45 -23.51
C SER A 755 -5.20 14.17 -24.25
N ILE A 756 -4.52 13.45 -25.15
CA ILE A 756 -3.51 14.06 -26.00
C ILE A 756 -4.15 15.04 -26.99
N THR A 757 -5.31 14.67 -27.52
CA THR A 757 -6.06 15.45 -28.51
C THR A 757 -6.63 16.77 -27.95
N ASP A 758 -6.78 16.88 -26.64
CA ASP A 758 -7.22 18.13 -25.99
C ASP A 758 -6.13 19.22 -26.03
N GLU A 759 -4.86 18.84 -26.19
CA GLU A 759 -3.73 19.79 -26.17
C GLU A 759 -2.91 19.82 -27.47
N ALA A 760 -2.90 18.74 -28.23
CA ALA A 760 -2.02 18.57 -29.37
C ALA A 760 -2.74 17.83 -30.51
N GLU A 761 -2.49 18.28 -31.74
CA GLU A 761 -2.97 17.56 -32.92
C GLU A 761 -2.11 16.29 -33.10
N ILE A 762 -2.77 15.16 -33.40
CA ILE A 762 -2.09 13.92 -33.81
C ILE A 762 -2.45 13.71 -35.27
N LEU A 763 -1.48 13.85 -36.18
CA LEU A 763 -1.72 13.71 -37.60
C LEU A 763 -1.97 12.24 -37.96
N LYS A 764 -2.81 12.01 -38.97
CA LYS A 764 -3.15 10.66 -39.43
C LYS A 764 -1.90 9.93 -39.90
N GLY A 765 -1.53 8.87 -39.19
CA GLY A 765 -0.35 8.03 -39.49
C GLY A 765 0.82 8.23 -38.53
N GLU A 766 0.73 9.18 -37.59
CA GLU A 766 1.70 9.32 -36.50
C GLU A 766 1.62 8.15 -35.50
N SER A 767 2.70 7.97 -34.75
CA SER A 767 2.79 6.98 -33.68
C SER A 767 1.68 7.18 -32.65
N ARG A 768 1.22 6.08 -32.04
CA ARG A 768 0.39 6.17 -30.83
C ARG A 768 1.26 6.78 -29.73
N PHE A 769 0.88 7.96 -29.27
CA PHE A 769 1.49 8.64 -28.14
C PHE A 769 0.75 8.29 -26.85
N PHE A 770 1.48 8.24 -25.74
CA PHE A 770 0.97 8.03 -24.39
C PHE A 770 1.83 8.79 -23.36
N ALA A 771 1.41 8.80 -22.10
CA ALA A 771 2.07 9.52 -21.01
C ALA A 771 2.44 10.99 -21.32
N MET A 772 1.52 11.77 -21.91
CA MET A 772 1.80 13.18 -22.22
C MET A 772 1.97 14.06 -20.97
N ARG A 773 2.97 14.94 -20.97
CA ARG A 773 3.30 15.88 -19.89
C ARG A 773 3.56 17.27 -20.48
N LEU A 774 2.97 18.30 -19.89
CA LEU A 774 3.26 19.68 -20.24
C LEU A 774 4.21 20.24 -19.19
N LEU A 775 5.41 20.65 -19.61
CA LEU A 775 6.33 21.36 -18.74
C LEU A 775 6.21 22.85 -19.03
N ASP A 776 6.07 23.67 -17.99
CA ASP A 776 5.98 25.12 -18.09
C ASP A 776 6.86 25.81 -17.03
N ALA A 777 7.35 27.00 -17.38
CA ALA A 777 8.01 27.92 -16.46
C ALA A 777 7.09 29.09 -16.17
N GLN A 778 6.54 29.13 -14.95
CA GLN A 778 5.66 30.23 -14.58
C GLN A 778 6.36 31.58 -14.74
N GLY A 779 5.75 32.46 -15.56
CA GLY A 779 6.22 33.82 -15.78
C GLY A 779 7.42 33.96 -16.72
N LEU A 780 7.82 32.91 -17.44
CA LEU A 780 8.88 32.97 -18.46
C LEU A 780 8.39 32.43 -19.81
N GLU A 781 8.31 33.31 -20.80
CA GLU A 781 8.11 32.88 -22.17
C GLU A 781 9.39 32.20 -22.70
N LYS A 782 9.32 30.87 -22.92
CA LYS A 782 10.34 30.04 -23.59
C LYS A 782 11.76 30.22 -22.99
N PRO A 783 11.98 29.91 -21.70
CA PRO A 783 13.31 30.01 -21.09
C PRO A 783 14.30 29.12 -21.85
N ARG A 784 15.48 29.68 -22.14
CA ARG A 784 16.62 28.92 -22.67
C ARG A 784 17.51 28.50 -21.51
N PHE A 785 17.90 27.23 -21.49
CA PHE A 785 18.78 26.69 -20.45
C PHE A 785 20.24 26.70 -20.89
N ILE A 786 21.12 26.99 -19.93
CA ILE A 786 22.56 27.00 -20.13
C ILE A 786 23.05 25.55 -20.27
N GLU A 787 22.60 24.71 -19.34
CA GLU A 787 22.88 23.28 -19.29
C GLU A 787 21.61 22.45 -19.57
N PRO A 788 21.74 21.25 -20.15
CA PRO A 788 20.60 20.36 -20.36
C PRO A 788 20.03 19.86 -19.02
N MET A 789 18.70 19.76 -18.94
CA MET A 789 17.99 19.15 -17.82
C MET A 789 17.70 17.68 -18.13
N THR A 790 17.54 16.85 -17.10
CA THR A 790 17.18 15.44 -17.29
C THR A 790 15.68 15.25 -17.04
N LEU A 791 14.94 14.85 -18.08
CA LEU A 791 13.54 14.46 -17.99
C LEU A 791 13.44 12.93 -18.00
N THR A 792 12.73 12.36 -17.04
CA THR A 792 12.33 10.96 -17.06
C THR A 792 10.81 10.89 -17.08
N ILE A 793 10.25 10.13 -18.02
CA ILE A 793 8.82 9.80 -18.06
C ILE A 793 8.71 8.31 -17.77
N ARG A 794 7.82 7.93 -16.85
CA ARG A 794 7.45 6.53 -16.63
C ARG A 794 6.24 6.17 -17.49
N TYR A 795 6.20 4.93 -17.93
CA TYR A 795 5.09 4.31 -18.64
C TYR A 795 4.59 3.06 -17.89
N THR A 796 3.43 2.55 -18.28
CA THR A 796 2.89 1.26 -17.80
C THR A 796 3.02 0.18 -18.87
N ASP A 797 2.99 -1.09 -18.44
CA ASP A 797 3.00 -2.24 -19.37
C ASP A 797 1.80 -2.21 -20.32
N ASP A 798 0.65 -1.71 -19.84
CA ASP A 798 -0.57 -1.55 -20.63
C ASP A 798 -0.40 -0.47 -21.71
N GLU A 799 0.25 0.66 -21.39
CA GLU A 799 0.53 1.75 -22.35
C GLU A 799 1.45 1.29 -23.49
N VAL A 800 2.41 0.40 -23.19
CA VAL A 800 3.35 -0.15 -24.18
C VAL A 800 2.89 -1.49 -24.76
N GLY A 801 1.70 -1.97 -24.42
CA GLY A 801 1.18 -3.26 -24.85
C GLY A 801 1.28 -3.47 -26.37
N GLY A 802 2.09 -4.44 -26.79
CA GLY A 802 2.34 -4.76 -28.21
C GLY A 802 3.42 -3.92 -28.89
N LEU A 803 4.12 -3.06 -28.16
CA LEU A 803 5.30 -2.34 -28.61
C LEU A 803 6.58 -3.05 -28.15
N ASP A 804 7.66 -2.88 -28.91
CA ASP A 804 9.01 -3.22 -28.44
C ASP A 804 9.51 -2.04 -27.61
N GLU A 805 9.72 -2.24 -26.31
CA GLU A 805 10.18 -1.19 -25.40
C GLU A 805 11.52 -0.58 -25.83
N GLY A 806 12.39 -1.36 -26.50
CA GLY A 806 13.63 -0.85 -27.07
C GLY A 806 13.44 0.16 -28.20
N MET A 807 12.20 0.31 -28.70
CA MET A 807 11.80 1.25 -29.75
C MET A 807 11.00 2.43 -29.19
N LEU A 808 10.97 2.66 -27.88
CA LEU A 808 10.33 3.85 -27.30
C LEU A 808 11.24 5.08 -27.40
N GLU A 809 10.65 6.22 -27.72
CA GLU A 809 11.31 7.53 -27.72
C GLU A 809 10.42 8.59 -27.09
N ILE A 810 11.03 9.61 -26.46
CA ILE A 810 10.34 10.82 -26.04
C ILE A 810 10.27 11.76 -27.25
N TYR A 811 9.09 12.35 -27.45
CA TYR A 811 8.81 13.38 -28.44
C TYR A 811 8.51 14.69 -27.73
N TYR A 812 8.83 15.82 -28.37
CA TYR A 812 8.29 17.12 -27.98
C TYR A 812 7.37 17.66 -29.06
N TYR A 813 6.37 18.43 -28.66
CA TYR A 813 5.48 19.12 -29.58
C TYR A 813 6.13 20.43 -30.03
N ASP A 814 6.51 20.52 -31.30
CA ASP A 814 7.02 21.74 -31.91
C ASP A 814 5.84 22.58 -32.42
N ASP A 815 5.50 23.62 -31.67
CA ASP A 815 4.47 24.60 -32.02
C ASP A 815 5.04 25.89 -32.62
N SER A 816 6.29 25.86 -33.09
CA SER A 816 6.94 27.03 -33.69
C SER A 816 6.29 27.49 -35.00
N ASP A 817 5.66 26.58 -35.74
CA ASP A 817 4.74 26.87 -36.85
C ASP A 817 3.30 26.54 -36.43
N PRO A 818 2.48 27.52 -36.01
CA PRO A 818 1.11 27.29 -35.59
C PRO A 818 0.20 26.70 -36.68
N GLY A 819 0.57 26.82 -37.96
CA GLY A 819 -0.18 26.22 -39.07
C GLY A 819 0.12 24.74 -39.27
N HIS A 820 1.26 24.27 -38.78
CA HIS A 820 1.76 22.91 -38.97
C HIS A 820 2.56 22.44 -37.74
N PRO A 821 1.93 22.34 -36.56
CA PRO A 821 2.63 21.80 -35.41
C PRO A 821 2.99 20.33 -35.64
N VAL A 822 4.16 19.90 -35.15
CA VAL A 822 4.67 18.54 -35.39
C VAL A 822 5.28 17.94 -34.13
N TRP A 823 5.04 16.64 -33.91
CA TRP A 823 5.75 15.87 -32.90
C TRP A 823 7.15 15.54 -33.38
N THR A 824 8.16 16.05 -32.69
CA THR A 824 9.57 15.87 -33.06
C THR A 824 10.26 14.91 -32.08
N PRO A 825 10.90 13.82 -32.56
CA PRO A 825 11.57 12.87 -31.69
C PRO A 825 12.81 13.50 -31.02
N LEU A 826 12.98 13.25 -29.73
CA LEU A 826 14.19 13.58 -28.95
C LEU A 826 15.08 12.35 -28.70
N GLY A 827 14.51 11.14 -28.85
CA GLY A 827 15.14 9.90 -28.44
C GLY A 827 14.90 9.60 -26.96
N GLY A 828 15.82 8.88 -26.33
CA GLY A 828 15.76 8.54 -24.92
C GLY A 828 16.54 7.27 -24.61
N THR A 829 16.82 7.03 -23.33
CA THR A 829 17.34 5.76 -22.82
C THR A 829 16.24 5.07 -22.06
N VAL A 830 15.79 3.93 -22.57
CA VAL A 830 14.74 3.10 -21.96
C VAL A 830 15.36 2.22 -20.88
N ASP A 831 14.73 2.22 -19.72
CA ASP A 831 14.96 1.32 -18.59
C ASP A 831 13.72 0.44 -18.43
N PRO A 832 13.65 -0.71 -19.14
CA PRO A 832 12.49 -1.58 -19.14
C PRO A 832 12.30 -2.31 -17.80
N GLU A 833 13.29 -2.29 -16.91
CA GLU A 833 13.12 -2.91 -15.58
C GLU A 833 12.23 -2.04 -14.67
N HIS A 834 12.19 -0.73 -14.93
CA HIS A 834 11.44 0.24 -14.13
C HIS A 834 10.34 0.94 -14.93
N ASN A 835 10.17 0.59 -16.20
CA ASN A 835 9.29 1.23 -17.16
C ASN A 835 9.56 2.74 -17.30
N GLU A 836 10.83 3.14 -17.34
CA GLU A 836 11.23 4.55 -17.38
C GLU A 836 11.95 4.86 -18.70
N ILE A 837 11.69 6.03 -19.29
CA ILE A 837 12.48 6.56 -20.41
C ILE A 837 13.08 7.92 -20.02
N THR A 838 14.40 8.06 -20.17
CA THR A 838 15.15 9.26 -19.77
C THR A 838 15.72 9.99 -20.98
N VAL A 839 15.60 11.32 -21.02
CA VAL A 839 16.19 12.17 -22.07
C VAL A 839 16.73 13.49 -21.50
N GLU A 840 17.71 14.08 -22.18
CA GLU A 840 18.19 15.42 -21.89
C GLU A 840 17.38 16.46 -22.69
N ILE A 841 16.81 17.46 -22.01
CA ILE A 841 16.00 18.52 -22.63
C ILE A 841 16.65 19.91 -22.46
N ARG A 842 16.39 20.81 -23.42
CA ARG A 842 16.94 22.19 -23.46
C ARG A 842 15.89 23.29 -23.55
N HIS A 843 14.62 22.91 -23.49
CA HIS A 843 13.48 23.83 -23.51
C HIS A 843 12.30 23.16 -22.80
N PHE A 844 11.31 23.96 -22.40
CA PHE A 844 10.01 23.45 -21.95
C PHE A 844 9.06 23.36 -23.15
N SER A 845 8.25 22.30 -23.17
CA SER A 845 7.28 21.96 -24.21
C SER A 845 6.27 20.94 -23.65
N LYS A 846 5.40 20.44 -24.53
CA LYS A 846 4.61 19.23 -24.32
C LYS A 846 5.48 18.05 -24.74
N PHE A 847 5.61 17.07 -23.87
CA PHE A 847 6.38 15.85 -24.10
C PHE A 847 5.46 14.65 -24.05
N SER A 848 5.71 13.65 -24.88
CA SER A 848 4.98 12.38 -24.84
C SER A 848 5.91 11.23 -25.20
N VAL A 849 5.57 10.01 -24.78
CA VAL A 849 6.27 8.80 -25.21
C VAL A 849 5.55 8.22 -26.42
N GLY A 850 6.31 7.74 -27.40
CA GLY A 850 5.76 7.08 -28.57
C GLY A 850 6.76 6.10 -29.19
N LYS A 851 6.27 5.29 -30.13
CA LYS A 851 7.13 4.38 -30.91
C LYS A 851 8.05 5.17 -31.83
N LYS A 852 9.32 4.79 -31.89
CA LYS A 852 10.33 5.24 -32.85
C LYS A 852 9.85 4.98 -34.27
N VAL A 853 9.72 6.04 -35.07
CA VAL A 853 9.42 5.92 -36.50
C VAL A 853 10.72 5.54 -37.22
N ALA A 854 10.69 4.49 -38.03
CA ALA A 854 11.84 4.15 -38.85
C ALA A 854 12.12 5.31 -39.84
N PRO A 855 13.39 5.74 -39.98
CA PRO A 855 13.77 6.92 -40.77
C PRO A 855 13.47 6.79 -42.26
#